data_AF-A0A8I2FTE3-F1
#
_entry.id   AF-A0A8I2FTE3-F1
#
_cell.length_a   1.000
_cell.length_b   1.000
_cell.length_c   1.000
_cell.angle_alpha   90.00
_cell.angle_beta   90.00
_cell.angle_gamma   90.00
#
_symmetry.space_group_name_H-M   'P 1'
#
loop_
_entity.id
_entity.type
_entity.pdbx_description
1 polymer ?
#
loop_
_entity_poly.entity_id
_entity_poly.type
_entity_poly.pdbx_seq_one_letter_code
_entity_poly.pdbx_strand_id
1 'polypeptide(L)'
;MYLKTFWIKNIWDKERYWWNFHDKNNNIKRWSILDTLEPSRQHLWFRLLSLCLGGTCQDISALTNEILKHRNQKNRPLCFGAELYPDLDKKSYGEKIIRIHCEVARDQKIRFFSNGFSGFHPLGNFAYGYNSVRVLSDRVQKDYLTDSRLRHTRFETFFGDNFPSIPVNDWLYYQYRNASRYNSTKAQNIYNISLSLITGLLPGLSFSHWDDTDTIYFCLDKKSYPVSQLPVDYIATIEFLIDFTRQMSDSVENGKDFNRCGGVLFIHQLEKAFPLQDNPGAIQILADVFPNLQFIFTCQQQHMVGCLKKMETMTVPSRVYTDKIKKWVITTVGRSKLINQYRNQFKKSRFPKSSPASEDTVVLIDVDSKIPNLALMKISRYYKKQGRKVVLTRDSAIHRKSKRVFASCVFRNHTTQSKISKLKRLHNENIEFGGSGMDAIKKLPDEIENIMPDYSLYPGVDFAMGFLTRGCSHGCSFCLVPKKEGALKQASTIDNIVPPGFKKMVLLDNNLLAYPGANDILKEMIKKNLQVNFNQTLDIRYLNTGNAELLMNVDSRNYSFSKPMYYFSLNSSALIPVVQEKIKLLKGIKRREITFICMYGYNTTLSDDIRRFSFLQRLGVVPFVQEFQPVDDSPVPEAENYFDTELDALLDIYYRFNGRNFEIFLKWVSRKYVEEFGELYMPLVDLIFKYNFKPYKHKYIETMAGTRDL
;
A
#
# COMPACT_ATOMS: atom_id res chain seq x y z
N MET A 1 -16.67 -17.30 -11.69
CA MET A 1 -16.23 -18.01 -12.91
C MET A 1 -15.80 -19.38 -12.47
N TYR A 2 -16.28 -20.42 -13.14
CA TYR A 2 -15.96 -21.80 -12.79
C TYR A 2 -15.73 -22.65 -14.03
N LEU A 3 -14.85 -23.65 -13.93
CA LEU A 3 -14.59 -24.62 -14.99
C LEU A 3 -15.71 -25.67 -15.00
N LYS A 4 -16.35 -25.86 -16.16
CA LYS A 4 -17.46 -26.80 -16.33
C LYS A 4 -16.99 -28.12 -16.93
N THR A 5 -16.23 -28.05 -18.02
CA THR A 5 -15.61 -29.21 -18.66
C THR A 5 -14.22 -28.89 -19.18
N PHE A 6 -13.38 -29.91 -19.26
CA PHE A 6 -12.07 -29.86 -19.89
C PHE A 6 -11.88 -31.08 -20.77
N TRP A 7 -11.25 -30.92 -21.93
CA TRP A 7 -10.98 -32.05 -22.81
C TRP A 7 -9.70 -31.91 -23.62
N ILE A 8 -9.15 -33.07 -23.95
CA ILE A 8 -8.01 -33.24 -24.86
C ILE A 8 -8.38 -34.29 -25.88
N LYS A 9 -8.18 -33.97 -27.15
CA LYS A 9 -8.49 -34.87 -28.27
C LYS A 9 -7.27 -35.01 -29.16
N ASN A 10 -6.82 -36.24 -29.34
CA ASN A 10 -5.90 -36.57 -30.41
C ASN A 10 -6.70 -36.66 -31.72
N ILE A 11 -6.33 -35.86 -32.71
CA ILE A 11 -7.08 -35.73 -33.98
C ILE A 11 -7.02 -37.04 -34.79
N TRP A 12 -5.93 -37.79 -34.66
CA TRP A 12 -5.64 -38.96 -35.51
C TRP A 12 -6.04 -40.27 -34.85
N ASP A 13 -5.81 -40.40 -33.55
CA ASP A 13 -6.02 -41.67 -32.84
C ASP A 13 -7.42 -41.73 -32.19
N LYS A 14 -8.21 -40.65 -32.33
CA LYS A 14 -9.53 -40.43 -31.71
C LYS A 14 -9.55 -40.56 -30.18
N GLU A 15 -8.41 -40.76 -29.52
CA GLU A 15 -8.28 -40.71 -28.06
C GLU A 15 -8.77 -39.36 -27.54
N ARG A 16 -9.62 -39.46 -26.52
CA ARG A 16 -10.42 -38.37 -25.98
C ARG A 16 -10.36 -38.46 -24.47
N TYR A 17 -9.65 -37.53 -23.87
CA TYR A 17 -9.63 -37.35 -22.43
C TYR A 17 -10.61 -36.24 -22.09
N TRP A 18 -11.60 -36.52 -21.25
CA TRP A 18 -12.64 -35.57 -20.87
C TRP A 18 -12.78 -35.55 -19.36
N TRP A 19 -12.89 -34.35 -18.79
CA TRP A 19 -13.17 -34.12 -17.38
C TRP A 19 -14.41 -33.27 -17.22
N ASN A 20 -15.36 -33.80 -16.45
CA ASN A 20 -16.58 -33.09 -16.08
C ASN A 20 -16.44 -32.62 -14.64
N PHE A 21 -16.49 -31.30 -14.45
CA PHE A 21 -16.42 -30.66 -13.13
C PHE A 21 -17.82 -30.38 -12.58
N HIS A 22 -18.82 -31.15 -13.01
CA HIS A 22 -20.20 -31.05 -12.55
C HIS A 22 -20.71 -32.39 -12.01
N ASP A 23 -21.65 -32.33 -11.08
CA ASP A 23 -22.36 -33.50 -10.57
C ASP A 23 -23.46 -33.97 -11.55
N LYS A 24 -24.17 -35.05 -11.18
CA LYS A 24 -25.28 -35.60 -12.00
C LYS A 24 -26.43 -34.61 -12.19
N ASN A 25 -26.54 -33.60 -11.33
CA ASN A 25 -27.55 -32.55 -11.39
C ASN A 25 -27.05 -31.29 -12.10
N ASN A 26 -25.90 -31.38 -12.80
CA ASN A 26 -25.25 -30.28 -13.53
C ASN A 26 -24.80 -29.12 -12.62
N ASN A 27 -24.66 -29.33 -11.30
CA ASN A 27 -24.06 -28.37 -10.39
C ASN A 27 -22.54 -28.46 -10.45
N ILE A 28 -21.86 -27.32 -10.41
CA ILE A 28 -20.40 -27.28 -10.45
C ILE A 28 -19.82 -27.80 -9.12
N LYS A 29 -18.94 -28.79 -9.23
CA LYS A 29 -18.18 -29.34 -8.12
C LYS A 29 -17.20 -28.32 -7.59
N ARG A 30 -17.08 -28.27 -6.27
CA ARG A 30 -16.14 -27.39 -5.57
C ARG A 30 -14.71 -27.88 -5.65
N TRP A 31 -14.52 -29.20 -5.71
CA TRP A 31 -13.22 -29.85 -5.78
C TRP A 31 -13.21 -30.86 -6.91
N SER A 32 -12.06 -31.03 -7.54
CA SER A 32 -11.85 -32.16 -8.44
C SER A 32 -10.38 -32.56 -8.44
N ILE A 33 -10.14 -33.86 -8.41
CA ILE A 33 -8.80 -34.42 -8.62
C ILE A 33 -8.63 -34.83 -10.07
N LEU A 34 -7.47 -34.54 -10.66
CA LEU A 34 -7.03 -35.14 -11.92
C LEU A 34 -6.11 -36.33 -11.61
N ASP A 35 -6.69 -37.52 -11.48
CA ASP A 35 -6.02 -38.74 -10.96
C ASP A 35 -5.76 -39.83 -12.02
N THR A 36 -6.25 -39.68 -13.24
CA THR A 36 -6.14 -40.69 -14.32
C THR A 36 -4.95 -40.48 -15.27
N LEU A 37 -4.11 -39.48 -15.01
CA LEU A 37 -3.08 -39.04 -15.94
C LEU A 37 -1.69 -39.54 -15.55
N GLU A 38 -0.92 -39.95 -16.57
CA GLU A 38 0.53 -40.16 -16.46
C GLU A 38 1.17 -38.93 -15.76
N PRO A 39 1.87 -39.11 -14.62
CA PRO A 39 2.49 -38.02 -13.85
C PRO A 39 3.26 -37.00 -14.67
N SER A 40 3.94 -37.48 -15.73
CA SER A 40 4.74 -36.68 -16.67
C SER A 40 3.92 -35.64 -17.44
N ARG A 41 2.61 -35.83 -17.58
CA ARG A 41 1.72 -34.97 -18.38
C ARG A 41 0.87 -34.03 -17.54
N GLN A 42 0.69 -34.29 -16.25
CA GLN A 42 -0.19 -33.51 -15.36
C GLN A 42 0.15 -32.00 -15.35
N HIS A 43 1.44 -31.65 -15.33
CA HIS A 43 1.92 -30.27 -15.35
C HIS A 43 1.56 -29.55 -16.66
N LEU A 44 1.79 -30.22 -17.79
CA LEU A 44 1.43 -29.72 -19.13
C LEU A 44 -0.07 -29.40 -19.24
N TRP A 45 -0.92 -30.23 -18.64
CA TRP A 45 -2.39 -30.09 -18.71
C TRP A 45 -2.88 -28.92 -17.89
N PHE A 46 -2.30 -28.70 -16.71
CA PHE A 46 -2.55 -27.54 -15.88
C PHE A 46 -2.11 -26.23 -16.54
N ARG A 47 -0.97 -26.23 -17.24
CA ARG A 47 -0.55 -25.08 -18.06
C ARG A 47 -1.51 -24.83 -19.23
N LEU A 48 -1.97 -25.86 -19.92
CA LEU A 48 -2.97 -25.74 -21.00
C LEU A 48 -4.33 -25.21 -20.51
N LEU A 49 -4.81 -25.70 -19.36
CA LEU A 49 -6.01 -25.21 -18.69
C LEU A 49 -5.91 -23.72 -18.36
N SER A 50 -4.73 -23.27 -17.92
CA SER A 50 -4.51 -21.86 -17.61
C SER A 50 -4.53 -20.94 -18.83
N LEU A 51 -4.02 -21.40 -19.98
CA LEU A 51 -4.17 -20.68 -21.25
C LEU A 51 -5.64 -20.54 -21.65
N CYS A 52 -6.42 -21.60 -21.43
CA CYS A 52 -7.86 -21.59 -21.68
C CYS A 52 -8.65 -20.67 -20.73
N LEU A 53 -8.01 -20.06 -19.72
CA LEU A 53 -8.63 -19.14 -18.78
C LEU A 53 -8.22 -17.68 -18.99
N GLY A 54 -7.33 -17.38 -19.95
CA GLY A 54 -6.84 -16.02 -20.22
C GLY A 54 -5.32 -15.84 -20.10
N GLY A 55 -4.53 -16.93 -20.15
CA GLY A 55 -3.06 -16.94 -20.32
C GLY A 55 -2.52 -15.92 -21.32
N THR A 56 -1.35 -15.34 -21.04
CA THR A 56 -0.74 -14.34 -21.95
C THR A 56 0.15 -15.00 -23.01
N CYS A 57 0.58 -14.22 -24.01
CA CYS A 57 1.41 -14.70 -25.12
C CYS A 57 2.82 -15.20 -24.71
N GLN A 58 3.35 -14.83 -23.54
CA GLN A 58 4.67 -15.30 -23.10
C GLN A 58 4.64 -16.77 -22.60
N ASP A 59 3.51 -17.22 -22.05
CA ASP A 59 3.27 -18.62 -21.66
C ASP A 59 3.25 -19.55 -22.89
N ILE A 60 2.87 -19.02 -24.06
CA ILE A 60 2.74 -19.77 -25.30
C ILE A 60 4.10 -20.34 -25.73
N SER A 61 5.21 -19.59 -25.69
CA SER A 61 6.51 -20.09 -26.17
C SER A 61 7.13 -21.17 -25.28
N ALA A 62 7.04 -21.04 -23.95
CA ALA A 62 7.52 -22.05 -23.01
C ALA A 62 6.67 -23.33 -23.08
N LEU A 63 5.36 -23.18 -23.14
CA LEU A 63 4.43 -24.29 -23.32
C LEU A 63 4.60 -24.95 -24.69
N THR A 64 4.86 -24.18 -25.75
CA THR A 64 5.16 -24.70 -27.08
C THR A 64 6.35 -25.66 -27.01
N ASN A 65 7.45 -25.26 -26.35
CA ASN A 65 8.62 -26.11 -26.20
C ASN A 65 8.34 -27.39 -25.36
N GLU A 66 7.47 -27.31 -24.35
CA GLU A 66 7.08 -28.45 -23.53
C GLU A 66 6.13 -29.42 -24.26
N ILE A 67 5.14 -28.89 -24.99
CA ILE A 67 4.30 -29.65 -25.94
C ILE A 67 5.19 -30.36 -26.97
N LEU A 68 6.22 -29.68 -27.48
CA LEU A 68 7.18 -30.25 -28.41
C LEU A 68 8.07 -31.33 -27.77
N LYS A 69 8.37 -31.26 -26.46
CA LYS A 69 9.13 -32.29 -25.70
C LYS A 69 8.30 -33.53 -25.40
N HIS A 70 7.00 -33.39 -25.15
CA HIS A 70 6.07 -34.52 -24.99
C HIS A 70 5.59 -35.11 -26.32
N ARG A 71 6.27 -34.79 -27.44
CA ARG A 71 6.13 -35.51 -28.70
C ARG A 71 6.35 -37.00 -28.46
N ASN A 72 5.26 -37.76 -28.41
CA ASN A 72 5.31 -39.18 -28.72
C ASN A 72 6.09 -39.34 -30.04
N GLN A 73 6.90 -40.39 -30.13
CA GLN A 73 7.86 -40.78 -31.19
C GLN A 73 7.35 -40.76 -32.65
N LYS A 74 6.16 -40.21 -32.95
CA LYS A 74 5.46 -40.23 -34.24
C LYS A 74 4.96 -38.86 -34.76
N ASN A 75 5.34 -37.72 -34.18
CA ASN A 75 5.09 -36.38 -34.77
C ASN A 75 3.59 -36.05 -35.01
N ARG A 76 2.69 -36.30 -34.04
CA ARG A 76 1.23 -36.18 -34.22
C ARG A 76 0.62 -34.93 -33.54
N PRO A 77 -0.36 -34.24 -34.16
CA PRO A 77 -1.00 -33.04 -33.61
C PRO A 77 -2.09 -33.35 -32.56
N LEU A 78 -2.18 -32.52 -31.52
CA LEU A 78 -3.16 -32.59 -30.43
C LEU A 78 -4.07 -31.36 -30.44
N CYS A 79 -5.36 -31.58 -30.15
CA CYS A 79 -6.33 -30.52 -29.87
C CYS A 79 -6.66 -30.48 -28.38
N PHE A 80 -6.74 -29.28 -27.83
CA PHE A 80 -7.09 -29.02 -26.44
C PHE A 80 -8.31 -28.12 -26.37
N GLY A 81 -9.16 -28.25 -25.36
CA GLY A 81 -10.17 -27.25 -25.08
C GLY A 81 -10.78 -27.30 -23.68
N ALA A 82 -11.37 -26.18 -23.27
CA ALA A 82 -12.08 -26.03 -22.00
C ALA A 82 -13.39 -25.27 -22.18
N GLU A 83 -14.38 -25.57 -21.34
CA GLU A 83 -15.65 -24.85 -21.25
C GLU A 83 -15.79 -24.17 -19.89
N LEU A 84 -16.01 -22.86 -19.91
CA LEU A 84 -16.15 -22.04 -18.72
C LEU A 84 -17.60 -21.62 -18.50
N TYR A 85 -17.99 -21.57 -17.23
CA TYR A 85 -19.25 -20.98 -16.78
C TYR A 85 -19.00 -19.62 -16.13
N PRO A 86 -19.39 -18.51 -16.78
CA PRO A 86 -19.28 -17.18 -16.19
C PRO A 86 -20.33 -17.02 -15.09
N ASP A 87 -19.91 -16.50 -13.93
CA ASP A 87 -20.81 -16.13 -12.83
C ASP A 87 -21.38 -14.72 -13.09
N LEU A 88 -22.17 -14.60 -14.16
CA LEU A 88 -22.94 -13.41 -14.51
C LEU A 88 -24.41 -13.76 -14.35
N ASP A 89 -25.18 -12.85 -13.74
CA ASP A 89 -26.60 -13.04 -13.45
C ASP A 89 -27.33 -13.73 -14.61
N LYS A 90 -28.06 -14.81 -14.31
CA LYS A 90 -28.84 -15.64 -15.24
C LYS A 90 -29.86 -14.88 -16.12
N LYS A 91 -29.97 -13.55 -15.97
CA LYS A 91 -31.05 -12.74 -16.57
C LYS A 91 -30.68 -11.95 -17.82
N SER A 92 -29.42 -11.82 -18.24
CA SER A 92 -29.10 -10.89 -19.35
C SER A 92 -28.27 -11.42 -20.52
N TYR A 93 -27.66 -12.59 -20.41
CA TYR A 93 -27.00 -13.22 -21.57
C TYR A 93 -27.17 -14.74 -21.41
N GLY A 94 -27.79 -15.41 -22.41
CA GLY A 94 -27.95 -16.87 -22.42
C GLY A 94 -26.61 -17.58 -22.17
N GLU A 95 -26.65 -18.85 -21.71
CA GLU A 95 -25.47 -19.64 -21.28
C GLU A 95 -24.26 -19.50 -22.22
N LYS A 96 -23.42 -18.48 -22.00
CA LYS A 96 -22.22 -18.26 -22.79
C LYS A 96 -21.16 -19.22 -22.27
N ILE A 97 -21.13 -20.40 -22.85
CA ILE A 97 -20.01 -21.33 -22.72
C ILE A 97 -18.83 -20.76 -23.50
N ILE A 98 -17.80 -20.30 -22.79
CA ILE A 98 -16.56 -19.87 -23.44
C ILE A 98 -15.79 -21.14 -23.81
N ARG A 99 -15.54 -21.33 -25.11
CA ARG A 99 -14.68 -22.39 -25.64
C ARG A 99 -13.37 -21.79 -26.12
N ILE A 100 -12.27 -22.22 -25.51
CA ILE A 100 -10.93 -21.94 -25.99
C ILE A 100 -10.36 -23.26 -26.50
N HIS A 101 -9.80 -23.27 -27.70
CA HIS A 101 -9.11 -24.43 -28.25
C HIS A 101 -7.77 -24.09 -28.88
N CYS A 102 -6.83 -25.04 -28.77
CA CYS A 102 -5.48 -24.93 -29.30
C CYS A 102 -5.19 -26.13 -30.21
N GLU A 103 -4.61 -25.88 -31.38
CA GLU A 103 -4.20 -26.89 -32.37
C GLU A 103 -2.71 -26.74 -32.68
N VAL A 104 -1.95 -27.84 -32.71
CA VAL A 104 -0.59 -27.87 -33.29
C VAL A 104 -0.72 -28.26 -34.76
N ALA A 105 -0.47 -27.34 -35.69
CA ALA A 105 -0.57 -27.58 -37.13
C ALA A 105 0.62 -28.42 -37.66
N ARG A 106 0.48 -28.98 -38.87
CA ARG A 106 1.51 -29.85 -39.51
C ARG A 106 2.85 -29.13 -39.74
N ASP A 107 2.83 -27.81 -39.87
CA ASP A 107 4.00 -26.94 -40.02
C ASP A 107 4.66 -26.58 -38.68
N GLN A 108 4.28 -27.25 -37.60
CA GLN A 108 4.73 -27.02 -36.22
C GLN A 108 4.31 -25.67 -35.63
N LYS A 109 3.39 -24.93 -36.27
CA LYS A 109 2.81 -23.72 -35.69
C LYS A 109 1.64 -24.08 -34.77
N ILE A 110 1.57 -23.44 -33.61
CA ILE A 110 0.44 -23.56 -32.70
C ILE A 110 -0.59 -22.48 -33.03
N ARG A 111 -1.85 -22.88 -33.19
CA ARG A 111 -2.99 -22.00 -33.46
C ARG A 111 -3.94 -22.00 -32.27
N PHE A 112 -4.36 -20.82 -31.84
CA PHE A 112 -5.33 -20.62 -30.76
C PHE A 112 -6.63 -20.07 -31.33
N PHE A 113 -7.74 -20.58 -30.83
CA PHE A 113 -9.08 -20.21 -31.26
C PHE A 113 -9.95 -20.00 -30.02
N SER A 114 -10.73 -18.93 -30.00
CA SER A 114 -11.63 -18.59 -28.91
C SER A 114 -12.90 -17.97 -29.48
N ASN A 115 -14.07 -18.36 -28.95
CA ASN A 115 -15.36 -17.88 -29.44
C ASN A 115 -15.79 -16.52 -28.86
N GLY A 116 -14.85 -15.70 -28.39
CA GLY A 116 -15.07 -14.32 -27.97
C GLY A 116 -14.54 -14.01 -26.58
N PHE A 117 -13.48 -13.20 -26.52
CA PHE A 117 -12.89 -12.68 -25.29
C PHE A 117 -12.73 -11.15 -25.36
N SER A 118 -13.68 -10.44 -25.98
CA SER A 118 -13.74 -8.97 -25.93
C SER A 118 -14.68 -8.55 -24.80
N GLY A 119 -14.13 -8.02 -23.70
CA GLY A 119 -14.92 -7.40 -22.63
C GLY A 119 -14.85 -8.04 -21.24
N PHE A 120 -13.84 -8.84 -20.93
CA PHE A 120 -13.63 -9.31 -19.55
C PHE A 120 -13.22 -8.14 -18.64
N HIS A 121 -14.16 -7.68 -17.81
CA HIS A 121 -13.86 -6.78 -16.70
C HIS A 121 -13.49 -7.62 -15.46
N PRO A 122 -12.33 -7.40 -14.82
CA PRO A 122 -11.84 -8.20 -13.68
C PRO A 122 -12.62 -7.98 -12.36
N LEU A 123 -13.86 -7.51 -12.43
CA LEU A 123 -14.71 -7.27 -11.29
C LEU A 123 -15.30 -8.59 -10.77
N GLY A 124 -14.48 -9.40 -10.09
CA GLY A 124 -14.95 -10.46 -9.20
C GLY A 124 -14.60 -11.91 -9.54
N ASN A 125 -13.79 -12.17 -10.57
CA ASN A 125 -13.37 -13.52 -10.96
C ASN A 125 -11.84 -13.71 -10.88
N PHE A 126 -11.39 -14.73 -10.13
CA PHE A 126 -9.99 -15.08 -9.86
C PHE A 126 -9.59 -16.40 -10.53
N ALA A 127 -8.35 -16.49 -11.00
CA ALA A 127 -7.74 -17.75 -11.36
C ALA A 127 -6.26 -17.75 -10.92
N TYR A 128 -5.79 -18.84 -10.29
CA TYR A 128 -4.38 -18.97 -9.88
C TYR A 128 -3.89 -20.42 -9.95
N GLY A 129 -2.60 -20.59 -10.27
CA GLY A 129 -1.95 -21.89 -10.40
C GLY A 129 -0.66 -21.95 -9.61
N TYR A 130 -0.55 -22.99 -8.80
CA TYR A 130 0.61 -23.25 -7.96
C TYR A 130 1.28 -24.57 -8.34
N ASN A 131 2.60 -24.50 -8.60
CA ASN A 131 3.44 -25.68 -8.71
C ASN A 131 4.22 -25.86 -7.40
N SER A 132 4.01 -26.98 -6.72
CA SER A 132 4.67 -27.28 -5.43
C SER A 132 6.16 -27.59 -5.54
N VAL A 133 6.71 -27.73 -6.76
CA VAL A 133 8.16 -27.94 -7.00
C VAL A 133 8.92 -26.69 -7.46
N ARG A 134 8.33 -25.48 -7.33
CA ARG A 134 9.01 -24.21 -7.71
C ARG A 134 10.33 -24.01 -6.95
N VAL A 135 11.36 -23.54 -7.65
CA VAL A 135 12.65 -23.18 -7.04
C VAL A 135 12.55 -21.81 -6.40
N LEU A 136 12.94 -21.72 -5.13
CA LEU A 136 12.93 -20.49 -4.35
C LEU A 136 14.03 -19.55 -4.88
N SER A 137 13.66 -18.30 -5.17
CA SER A 137 14.64 -17.25 -5.49
C SER A 137 14.92 -16.43 -4.23
N ASP A 138 16.18 -16.38 -3.82
CA ASP A 138 16.66 -15.47 -2.75
C ASP A 138 16.60 -13.99 -3.16
N ARG A 139 16.31 -13.69 -4.42
CA ARG A 139 16.23 -12.33 -4.95
C ARG A 139 14.85 -12.07 -5.53
N VAL A 140 14.12 -11.17 -4.90
CA VAL A 140 12.92 -10.57 -5.48
C VAL A 140 13.19 -9.09 -5.74
N GLN A 141 12.98 -8.63 -6.98
CA GLN A 141 13.04 -7.20 -7.31
C GLN A 141 11.99 -6.45 -6.48
N LYS A 142 12.41 -5.41 -5.75
CA LYS A 142 11.53 -4.59 -4.88
C LYS A 142 10.33 -3.95 -5.61
N ASP A 143 10.32 -3.94 -6.94
CA ASP A 143 9.29 -3.31 -7.77
C ASP A 143 7.95 -4.08 -7.79
N TYR A 144 7.92 -5.38 -7.43
CA TYR A 144 6.71 -6.20 -7.50
C TYR A 144 5.59 -5.81 -6.52
N LEU A 145 5.90 -5.08 -5.43
CA LEU A 145 4.89 -4.57 -4.50
C LEU A 145 4.12 -3.36 -5.06
N THR A 146 4.55 -2.81 -6.20
CA THR A 146 4.10 -1.48 -6.66
C THR A 146 3.40 -1.44 -8.01
N ASP A 147 3.56 -2.47 -8.87
CA ASP A 147 2.88 -2.49 -10.18
C ASP A 147 1.47 -3.13 -10.08
N SER A 148 0.45 -2.37 -10.47
CA SER A 148 -0.93 -2.83 -10.59
C SER A 148 -1.28 -3.54 -11.90
N ARG A 149 -0.41 -3.58 -12.92
CA ARG A 149 -0.64 -4.31 -14.19
C ARG A 149 -0.45 -5.78 -13.94
N LEU A 150 0.58 -6.10 -13.16
CA LEU A 150 0.73 -7.40 -12.56
C LEU A 150 -0.40 -7.72 -11.59
N ARG A 151 -1.44 -6.91 -11.34
CA ARG A 151 -2.59 -7.29 -10.49
C ARG A 151 -3.80 -7.78 -11.28
N HIS A 152 -3.82 -7.59 -12.60
CA HIS A 152 -4.98 -7.88 -13.45
C HIS A 152 -4.71 -8.93 -14.53
N THR A 153 -3.43 -9.24 -14.80
CA THR A 153 -3.01 -10.17 -15.88
C THR A 153 -2.05 -11.27 -15.41
N ARG A 154 -2.09 -11.70 -14.13
CA ARG A 154 -1.23 -12.79 -13.62
C ARG A 154 -1.52 -14.18 -14.20
N PHE A 155 -2.22 -14.24 -15.32
CA PHE A 155 -2.20 -15.41 -16.17
C PHE A 155 -0.79 -15.76 -16.69
N GLU A 156 0.15 -14.82 -16.68
CA GLU A 156 1.60 -15.04 -16.93
C GLU A 156 2.31 -16.03 -15.98
N THR A 157 1.66 -16.48 -14.90
CA THR A 157 2.36 -17.09 -13.75
C THR A 157 1.92 -18.51 -13.44
N PHE A 158 1.00 -19.08 -14.22
CA PHE A 158 0.48 -20.41 -13.96
C PHE A 158 1.59 -21.45 -14.14
N PHE A 159 2.08 -21.97 -13.01
CA PHE A 159 3.06 -23.05 -12.92
C PHE A 159 4.45 -22.78 -13.52
N GLY A 160 4.83 -21.52 -13.75
CA GLY A 160 6.20 -21.19 -14.13
C GLY A 160 7.18 -21.64 -13.04
N ASP A 161 8.13 -22.51 -13.39
CA ASP A 161 9.05 -23.13 -12.43
C ASP A 161 10.10 -22.12 -11.91
N ASN A 162 10.36 -21.08 -12.71
CA ASN A 162 11.26 -19.97 -12.41
C ASN A 162 10.54 -18.73 -11.85
N PHE A 163 9.23 -18.82 -11.58
CA PHE A 163 8.49 -17.69 -11.02
C PHE A 163 8.69 -17.64 -9.50
N PRO A 164 9.32 -16.59 -8.95
CA PRO A 164 9.68 -16.56 -7.55
C PRO A 164 8.44 -16.47 -6.65
N SER A 165 8.42 -17.25 -5.57
CA SER A 165 7.48 -17.08 -4.47
C SER A 165 7.76 -15.75 -3.76
N ILE A 166 6.74 -15.21 -3.09
CA ILE A 166 6.93 -13.98 -2.32
C ILE A 166 7.67 -14.29 -1.01
N PRO A 167 8.66 -13.46 -0.58
CA PRO A 167 9.32 -13.66 0.69
C PRO A 167 8.31 -13.46 1.83
N VAL A 168 8.15 -14.50 2.65
CA VAL A 168 7.17 -14.56 3.73
C VAL A 168 7.33 -13.37 4.68
N ASN A 169 8.57 -13.10 5.11
CA ASN A 169 8.89 -11.99 6.01
C ASN A 169 8.52 -10.64 5.40
N ASP A 170 9.04 -10.33 4.20
CA ASP A 170 8.85 -9.02 3.56
C ASP A 170 7.37 -8.66 3.40
N TRP A 171 6.56 -9.63 2.94
CA TRP A 171 5.16 -9.37 2.66
C TRP A 171 4.29 -9.34 3.90
N LEU A 172 4.41 -10.34 4.79
CA LEU A 172 3.66 -10.34 6.04
C LEU A 172 4.04 -9.13 6.91
N TYR A 173 5.33 -8.76 6.94
CA TYR A 173 5.79 -7.58 7.66
C TYR A 173 5.20 -6.30 7.07
N TYR A 174 5.15 -6.19 5.74
CA TYR A 174 4.49 -5.06 5.09
C TYR A 174 3.03 -4.90 5.51
N GLN A 175 2.27 -6.01 5.59
CA GLN A 175 0.89 -5.97 6.08
C GLN A 175 0.82 -5.64 7.58
N TYR A 176 1.68 -6.26 8.39
CA TYR A 176 1.80 -5.98 9.83
C TYR A 176 2.10 -4.50 10.11
N ARG A 177 3.08 -3.94 9.41
CA ARG A 177 3.49 -2.54 9.51
C ARG A 177 2.37 -1.59 9.10
N ASN A 178 1.63 -1.90 8.03
CA ASN A 178 0.54 -1.05 7.58
C ASN A 178 -0.70 -1.13 8.50
N ALA A 179 -0.99 -2.32 9.03
CA ALA A 179 -2.03 -2.51 10.03
C ALA A 179 -1.70 -1.76 11.32
N SER A 180 -0.46 -1.84 11.79
CA SER A 180 -0.01 -1.21 13.05
C SER A 180 0.23 0.30 12.95
N ARG A 181 0.93 0.78 11.92
CA ARG A 181 1.32 2.20 11.80
C ARG A 181 0.22 3.07 11.20
N TYR A 182 -0.60 2.53 10.31
CA TYR A 182 -1.58 3.31 9.54
C TYR A 182 -3.03 2.91 9.82
N ASN A 183 -3.30 2.00 10.77
CA ASN A 183 -4.63 1.48 11.08
C ASN A 183 -5.39 0.97 9.85
N SER A 184 -4.67 0.39 8.88
CA SER A 184 -5.28 -0.13 7.67
C SER A 184 -6.09 -1.40 7.99
N THR A 185 -7.42 -1.29 7.95
CA THR A 185 -8.33 -2.43 8.13
C THR A 185 -8.10 -3.51 7.07
N LYS A 186 -7.78 -3.11 5.83
CA LYS A 186 -7.44 -4.04 4.74
C LYS A 186 -6.19 -4.85 5.10
N ALA A 187 -5.11 -4.18 5.49
CA ALA A 187 -3.85 -4.85 5.85
C ALA A 187 -4.02 -5.76 7.08
N GLN A 188 -4.81 -5.31 8.07
CA GLN A 188 -5.14 -6.12 9.23
C GLN A 188 -5.90 -7.40 8.85
N ASN A 189 -6.89 -7.29 7.95
CA ASN A 189 -7.65 -8.46 7.48
C ASN A 189 -6.75 -9.45 6.73
N ILE A 190 -5.93 -8.96 5.79
CA ILE A 190 -4.98 -9.79 5.02
C ILE A 190 -4.04 -10.53 5.98
N TYR A 191 -3.40 -9.80 6.88
CA TYR A 191 -2.47 -10.38 7.86
C TYR A 191 -3.14 -11.46 8.73
N ASN A 192 -4.33 -11.18 9.27
CA ASN A 192 -5.04 -12.12 10.12
C ASN A 192 -5.49 -13.38 9.37
N ILE A 193 -5.94 -13.23 8.13
CA ILE A 193 -6.36 -14.36 7.29
C ILE A 193 -5.16 -15.23 6.94
N SER A 194 -4.03 -14.63 6.55
CA SER A 194 -2.78 -15.35 6.31
C SER A 194 -2.33 -16.16 7.53
N LEU A 195 -2.30 -15.55 8.72
CA LEU A 195 -1.94 -16.28 9.94
C LEU A 195 -2.95 -17.37 10.29
N SER A 196 -4.25 -17.10 10.15
CA SER A 196 -5.29 -18.10 10.46
C SER A 196 -5.20 -19.31 9.53
N LEU A 197 -4.91 -19.07 8.24
CA LEU A 197 -4.65 -20.14 7.28
C LEU A 197 -3.42 -20.95 7.70
N ILE A 198 -2.30 -20.30 7.99
CA ILE A 198 -1.06 -20.97 8.40
C ILE A 198 -1.29 -21.83 9.64
N THR A 199 -1.83 -21.25 10.72
CA THR A 199 -2.00 -21.96 12.00
C THR A 199 -3.17 -22.94 12.01
N GLY A 200 -4.14 -22.76 11.09
CA GLY A 200 -5.25 -23.70 10.93
C GLY A 200 -4.88 -24.92 10.09
N LEU A 201 -4.02 -24.73 9.08
CA LEU A 201 -3.61 -25.79 8.15
C LEU A 201 -2.42 -26.60 8.65
N LEU A 202 -1.53 -25.99 9.45
CA LEU A 202 -0.35 -26.65 10.00
C LEU A 202 -0.56 -27.01 11.48
N PRO A 203 -0.75 -28.31 11.81
CA PRO A 203 -0.97 -28.76 13.18
C PRO A 203 0.14 -28.34 14.13
N GLY A 204 -0.19 -27.98 15.37
CA GLY A 204 0.79 -27.62 16.40
C GLY A 204 1.53 -26.28 16.17
N LEU A 205 1.40 -25.68 14.99
CA LEU A 205 2.01 -24.40 14.67
C LEU A 205 1.15 -23.24 15.15
N SER A 206 1.74 -22.34 15.92
CA SER A 206 1.11 -21.08 16.32
C SER A 206 2.04 -19.91 16.07
N PHE A 207 1.51 -18.72 15.81
CA PHE A 207 2.38 -17.54 15.70
C PHE A 207 3.02 -17.22 17.07
N SER A 208 4.30 -16.85 17.07
CA SER A 208 5.04 -16.44 18.27
C SER A 208 5.20 -14.92 18.34
N HIS A 209 6.10 -14.34 17.54
CA HIS A 209 6.41 -12.91 17.55
C HIS A 209 7.10 -12.47 16.24
N TRP A 210 7.30 -11.15 16.10
CA TRP A 210 8.30 -10.58 15.20
C TRP A 210 9.50 -10.14 16.02
N ASP A 211 10.71 -10.34 15.52
CA ASP A 211 11.92 -9.79 16.14
C ASP A 211 12.20 -8.34 15.68
N ASP A 212 13.32 -7.77 16.15
CA ASP A 212 13.76 -6.42 15.79
C ASP A 212 14.33 -6.32 14.36
N THR A 213 14.53 -7.46 13.68
CA THR A 213 15.01 -7.54 12.30
C THR A 213 13.88 -7.70 11.28
N ASP A 214 12.62 -7.57 11.73
CA ASP A 214 11.43 -7.77 10.92
C ASP A 214 11.31 -9.23 10.40
N THR A 215 11.75 -10.21 11.21
CA THR A 215 11.63 -11.65 10.95
C THR A 215 10.49 -12.27 11.76
N ILE A 216 9.65 -13.10 11.13
CA ILE A 216 8.52 -13.76 11.79
C ILE A 216 8.93 -15.09 12.44
N TYR A 217 8.47 -15.31 13.67
CA TYR A 217 8.67 -16.54 14.43
C TYR A 217 7.34 -17.26 14.67
N PHE A 218 7.37 -18.58 14.51
CA PHE A 218 6.28 -19.48 14.86
C PHE A 218 6.70 -20.40 16.01
N CYS A 219 5.76 -20.71 16.89
CA CYS A 219 5.93 -21.72 17.91
C CYS A 219 5.49 -23.08 17.40
N LEU A 220 6.39 -24.06 17.48
CA LEU A 220 6.18 -25.49 17.22
C LEU A 220 6.77 -26.25 18.42
N ASP A 221 6.03 -27.19 19.00
CA ASP A 221 6.47 -27.98 20.17
C ASP A 221 7.02 -27.14 21.33
N LYS A 222 6.35 -26.03 21.64
CA LYS A 222 6.69 -25.05 22.69
C LYS A 222 8.01 -24.30 22.48
N LYS A 223 8.67 -24.42 21.33
CA LYS A 223 9.86 -23.65 20.94
C LYS A 223 9.52 -22.71 19.79
N SER A 224 10.20 -21.57 19.72
CA SER A 224 9.99 -20.57 18.66
C SER A 224 11.07 -20.67 17.59
N TYR A 225 10.66 -20.75 16.33
CA TYR A 225 11.54 -20.88 15.17
C TYR A 225 11.18 -19.81 14.15
N PRO A 226 12.18 -19.19 13.49
CA PRO A 226 11.91 -18.43 12.27
C PRO A 226 11.41 -19.40 11.19
N VAL A 227 10.69 -18.88 10.19
CA VAL A 227 10.13 -19.71 9.10
C VAL A 227 11.20 -20.60 8.46
N SER A 228 12.41 -20.08 8.24
CA SER A 228 13.53 -20.82 7.63
C SER A 228 14.05 -22.02 8.44
N GLN A 229 13.61 -22.19 9.69
CA GLN A 229 14.00 -23.30 10.57
C GLN A 229 12.84 -24.27 10.87
N LEU A 230 11.67 -24.08 10.24
CA LEU A 230 10.55 -25.02 10.35
C LEU A 230 10.78 -26.27 9.46
N PRO A 231 10.01 -27.35 9.67
CA PRO A 231 9.99 -28.49 8.75
C PRO A 231 9.75 -28.07 7.30
N VAL A 232 10.38 -28.76 6.34
CA VAL A 232 10.39 -28.38 4.91
C VAL A 232 8.98 -28.31 4.31
N ASP A 233 8.12 -29.24 4.69
CA ASP A 233 6.70 -29.31 4.35
C ASP A 233 5.89 -28.14 4.96
N TYR A 234 6.25 -27.68 6.16
CA TYR A 234 5.63 -26.50 6.78
C TYR A 234 6.05 -25.23 6.06
N ILE A 235 7.33 -25.10 5.70
CA ILE A 235 7.85 -23.99 4.91
C ILE A 235 7.10 -23.90 3.58
N ALA A 236 7.03 -25.01 2.84
CA ALA A 236 6.34 -25.08 1.55
C ALA A 236 4.85 -24.68 1.66
N THR A 237 4.19 -25.12 2.73
CA THR A 237 2.79 -24.74 3.00
C THR A 237 2.65 -23.25 3.30
N ILE A 238 3.50 -22.69 4.17
CA ILE A 238 3.47 -21.26 4.53
C ILE A 238 3.70 -20.41 3.28
N GLU A 239 4.69 -20.75 2.47
CA GLU A 239 5.02 -20.03 1.24
C GLU A 239 3.87 -20.04 0.24
N PHE A 240 3.26 -21.22 0.03
CA PHE A 240 2.06 -21.35 -0.79
C PHE A 240 0.94 -20.43 -0.28
N LEU A 241 0.61 -20.50 1.01
CA LEU A 241 -0.50 -19.74 1.59
C LEU A 241 -0.26 -18.24 1.52
N ILE A 242 0.98 -17.81 1.69
CA ILE A 242 1.34 -16.40 1.61
C ILE A 242 1.30 -15.88 0.17
N ASP A 243 1.84 -16.62 -0.81
CA ASP A 243 1.70 -16.21 -2.21
C ASP A 243 0.21 -16.23 -2.61
N PHE A 244 -0.52 -17.31 -2.33
CA PHE A 244 -1.94 -17.41 -2.63
C PHE A 244 -2.77 -16.26 -2.02
N THR A 245 -2.58 -15.96 -0.73
CA THR A 245 -3.32 -14.86 -0.07
C THR A 245 -2.98 -13.50 -0.68
N ARG A 246 -1.70 -13.28 -1.04
CA ARG A 246 -1.29 -12.08 -1.77
C ARG A 246 -2.00 -11.98 -3.12
N GLN A 247 -1.94 -13.04 -3.91
CA GLN A 247 -2.50 -13.11 -5.26
C GLN A 247 -3.99 -12.80 -5.24
N MET A 248 -4.71 -13.37 -4.27
CA MET A 248 -6.11 -13.08 -4.00
C MET A 248 -6.35 -11.64 -3.56
N SER A 249 -5.56 -11.10 -2.63
CA SER A 249 -5.69 -9.71 -2.19
C SER A 249 -5.45 -8.70 -3.32
N ASP A 250 -4.53 -9.02 -4.22
CA ASP A 250 -4.15 -8.17 -5.35
C ASP A 250 -5.20 -8.15 -6.46
N SER A 251 -5.92 -9.27 -6.66
CA SER A 251 -6.95 -9.40 -7.70
C SER A 251 -8.26 -8.67 -7.37
N VAL A 252 -8.47 -8.27 -6.11
CA VAL A 252 -9.70 -7.64 -5.64
C VAL A 252 -9.56 -6.12 -5.52
N GLU A 253 -10.58 -5.39 -6.01
CA GLU A 253 -10.64 -3.93 -5.90
C GLU A 253 -10.59 -3.44 -4.45
N ASN A 254 -10.08 -2.22 -4.27
CA ASN A 254 -10.01 -1.59 -2.96
C ASN A 254 -11.41 -1.47 -2.32
N GLY A 255 -11.55 -2.00 -1.10
CA GLY A 255 -12.80 -1.93 -0.32
C GLY A 255 -13.69 -3.17 -0.42
N LYS A 256 -13.43 -4.11 -1.36
CA LYS A 256 -14.17 -5.38 -1.46
C LYS A 256 -13.55 -6.48 -0.59
N ASP A 257 -14.39 -7.41 -0.14
CA ASP A 257 -13.99 -8.56 0.68
C ASP A 257 -13.33 -9.63 -0.21
N PHE A 258 -12.01 -9.82 -0.07
CA PHE A 258 -11.26 -10.70 -0.97
C PHE A 258 -11.55 -12.19 -0.76
N ASN A 259 -12.03 -12.58 0.43
CA ASN A 259 -12.44 -13.96 0.70
C ASN A 259 -13.67 -14.40 -0.11
N ARG A 260 -14.37 -13.43 -0.71
CA ARG A 260 -15.56 -13.66 -1.54
C ARG A 260 -15.26 -13.68 -3.03
N CYS A 261 -14.00 -13.53 -3.44
CA CYS A 261 -13.65 -13.59 -4.84
C CYS A 261 -14.03 -14.96 -5.40
N GLY A 262 -14.85 -14.97 -6.46
CA GLY A 262 -15.22 -16.20 -7.15
C GLY A 262 -14.12 -16.62 -8.09
N GLY A 263 -13.85 -17.91 -8.27
CA GLY A 263 -12.69 -18.27 -9.10
C GLY A 263 -12.31 -19.74 -9.13
N VAL A 264 -11.17 -20.01 -9.75
CA VAL A 264 -10.59 -21.36 -9.88
C VAL A 264 -9.14 -21.36 -9.40
N LEU A 265 -8.80 -22.27 -8.49
CA LEU A 265 -7.45 -22.50 -7.99
C LEU A 265 -6.95 -23.87 -8.46
N PHE A 266 -5.77 -23.89 -9.07
CA PHE A 266 -5.11 -25.11 -9.49
C PHE A 266 -3.84 -25.37 -8.66
N ILE A 267 -3.69 -26.57 -8.09
CA ILE A 267 -2.50 -26.96 -7.29
C ILE A 267 -1.91 -28.26 -7.83
N HIS A 268 -0.72 -28.19 -8.42
CA HIS A 268 0.00 -29.35 -8.91
C HIS A 268 0.73 -30.05 -7.75
N GLN A 269 0.58 -31.37 -7.65
CA GLN A 269 1.17 -32.21 -6.59
C GLN A 269 0.85 -31.68 -5.19
N LEU A 270 -0.45 -31.69 -4.87
CA LEU A 270 -1.00 -31.15 -3.62
C LEU A 270 -0.30 -31.72 -2.37
N GLU A 271 0.05 -33.01 -2.39
CA GLU A 271 0.74 -33.75 -1.33
C GLU A 271 2.12 -33.18 -0.96
N LYS A 272 2.74 -32.36 -1.81
CA LYS A 272 4.02 -31.69 -1.51
C LYS A 272 3.82 -30.29 -0.92
N ALA A 273 2.67 -29.68 -1.18
CA ALA A 273 2.35 -28.33 -0.69
C ALA A 273 1.67 -28.35 0.68
N PHE A 274 1.19 -29.50 1.13
CA PHE A 274 0.46 -29.65 2.38
C PHE A 274 0.80 -31.00 3.04
N PRO A 275 1.09 -31.02 4.36
CA PRO A 275 1.25 -32.25 5.13
C PRO A 275 -0.12 -32.89 5.42
N LEU A 276 -0.80 -33.35 4.36
CA LEU A 276 -2.19 -33.84 4.45
C LEU A 276 -2.33 -35.16 5.21
N GLN A 277 -1.23 -35.87 5.42
CA GLN A 277 -1.19 -37.07 6.25
C GLN A 277 -1.56 -36.76 7.72
N ASP A 278 -1.14 -35.58 8.21
CA ASP A 278 -1.34 -35.15 9.60
C ASP A 278 -2.61 -34.30 9.79
N ASN A 279 -3.21 -33.80 8.69
CA ASN A 279 -4.39 -32.93 8.74
C ASN A 279 -5.33 -33.13 7.52
N PRO A 280 -6.12 -34.22 7.49
CA PRO A 280 -7.08 -34.46 6.41
C PRO A 280 -8.17 -33.38 6.31
N GLY A 281 -8.36 -32.55 7.35
CA GLY A 281 -9.29 -31.43 7.36
C GLY A 281 -8.77 -30.14 6.69
N ALA A 282 -7.48 -30.10 6.31
CA ALA A 282 -6.85 -28.89 5.77
C ALA A 282 -7.55 -28.35 4.50
N ILE A 283 -7.98 -29.25 3.62
CA ILE A 283 -8.69 -28.88 2.39
C ILE A 283 -10.05 -28.24 2.73
N GLN A 284 -10.75 -28.76 3.74
CA GLN A 284 -12.01 -28.19 4.21
C GLN A 284 -11.83 -26.77 4.76
N ILE A 285 -10.72 -26.50 5.45
CA ILE A 285 -10.39 -25.15 5.94
C ILE A 285 -10.20 -24.18 4.78
N LEU A 286 -9.44 -24.55 3.75
CA LEU A 286 -9.28 -23.73 2.54
C LEU A 286 -10.63 -23.43 1.88
N ALA A 287 -11.52 -24.41 1.89
CA ALA A 287 -12.89 -24.22 1.46
C ALA A 287 -13.57 -23.14 2.25
N ASP A 288 -13.67 -23.34 3.55
CA ASP A 288 -14.54 -22.55 4.40
C ASP A 288 -14.11 -21.08 4.42
N VAL A 289 -12.79 -20.84 4.28
CA VAL A 289 -12.23 -19.50 4.12
C VAL A 289 -12.54 -18.90 2.74
N PHE A 290 -12.55 -19.70 1.68
CA PHE A 290 -12.80 -19.27 0.30
C PHE A 290 -14.01 -19.99 -0.32
N PRO A 291 -15.25 -19.63 0.09
CA PRO A 291 -16.47 -20.33 -0.30
C PRO A 291 -16.77 -20.31 -1.80
N ASN A 292 -16.27 -19.31 -2.51
CA ASN A 292 -16.57 -19.07 -3.91
C ASN A 292 -15.45 -19.55 -4.85
N LEU A 293 -14.44 -20.27 -4.34
CA LEU A 293 -13.40 -20.87 -5.18
C LEU A 293 -13.72 -22.33 -5.49
N GLN A 294 -13.53 -22.69 -6.76
CA GLN A 294 -13.39 -24.06 -7.21
C GLN A 294 -11.91 -24.44 -7.16
N PHE A 295 -11.60 -25.62 -6.65
CA PHE A 295 -10.24 -26.09 -6.47
C PHE A 295 -10.00 -27.34 -7.31
N ILE A 296 -8.90 -27.36 -8.05
CA ILE A 296 -8.54 -28.44 -8.94
C ILE A 296 -7.12 -28.87 -8.61
N PHE A 297 -6.93 -30.16 -8.31
CA PHE A 297 -5.66 -30.66 -7.80
C PHE A 297 -5.14 -31.82 -8.65
N THR A 298 -3.82 -31.96 -8.71
CA THR A 298 -3.22 -33.25 -9.05
C THR A 298 -2.64 -33.87 -7.79
N CYS A 299 -2.77 -35.19 -7.66
CA CYS A 299 -2.22 -35.93 -6.54
C CYS A 299 -1.81 -37.33 -6.99
N GLN A 300 -0.63 -37.78 -6.57
CA GLN A 300 -0.08 -39.09 -6.95
C GLN A 300 -0.22 -40.14 -5.85
N GLN A 301 -0.51 -39.72 -4.60
CA GLN A 301 -0.68 -40.64 -3.47
C GLN A 301 -2.07 -41.28 -3.48
N GLN A 302 -2.17 -42.59 -3.71
CA GLN A 302 -3.44 -43.31 -3.88
C GLN A 302 -4.42 -43.14 -2.70
N HIS A 303 -3.92 -43.12 -1.46
CA HIS A 303 -4.76 -42.93 -0.28
C HIS A 303 -5.38 -41.51 -0.23
N MET A 304 -4.65 -40.50 -0.71
CA MET A 304 -5.13 -39.11 -0.80
C MET A 304 -6.19 -38.93 -1.89
N VAL A 305 -6.04 -39.63 -3.02
CA VAL A 305 -7.06 -39.69 -4.09
C VAL A 305 -8.40 -40.15 -3.52
N GLY A 306 -8.41 -41.16 -2.65
CA GLY A 306 -9.61 -41.66 -1.99
C GLY A 306 -10.29 -40.62 -1.09
N CYS A 307 -9.53 -39.85 -0.32
CA CYS A 307 -10.07 -38.77 0.52
C CYS A 307 -10.67 -37.63 -0.32
N LEU A 308 -9.97 -37.21 -1.37
CA LEU A 308 -10.43 -36.16 -2.29
C LEU A 308 -11.71 -36.56 -3.04
N LYS A 309 -11.79 -37.80 -3.51
CA LYS A 309 -12.99 -38.33 -4.20
C LYS A 309 -14.25 -38.29 -3.34
N LYS A 310 -14.12 -38.52 -2.03
CA LYS A 310 -15.26 -38.41 -1.09
C LYS A 310 -15.79 -36.97 -0.97
N MET A 311 -14.92 -35.97 -1.18
CA MET A 311 -15.26 -34.55 -1.09
C MET A 311 -15.82 -33.95 -2.39
N GLU A 312 -15.68 -34.62 -3.54
CA GLU A 312 -16.16 -34.11 -4.84
C GLU A 312 -17.69 -33.88 -4.92
N THR A 313 -18.45 -34.38 -3.94
CA THR A 313 -19.90 -34.17 -3.83
C THR A 313 -20.28 -32.76 -3.39
N MET A 314 -19.32 -31.96 -2.89
CA MET A 314 -19.57 -30.58 -2.49
C MET A 314 -19.73 -29.67 -3.71
N THR A 315 -20.77 -28.85 -3.71
CA THR A 315 -21.07 -27.88 -4.78
C THR A 315 -20.59 -26.49 -4.42
N VAL A 316 -20.27 -25.67 -5.43
CA VAL A 316 -19.99 -24.25 -5.22
C VAL A 316 -21.30 -23.48 -4.99
N PRO A 317 -21.42 -22.64 -3.96
CA PRO A 317 -22.66 -21.90 -3.68
C PRO A 317 -23.06 -20.98 -4.84
N SER A 318 -24.33 -21.03 -5.27
CA SER A 318 -24.87 -20.27 -6.41
C SER A 318 -25.21 -18.78 -6.14
N ARG A 319 -24.56 -18.15 -5.14
CA ARG A 319 -24.85 -16.83 -4.54
C ARG A 319 -26.12 -16.76 -3.67
N VAL A 320 -25.91 -16.60 -2.37
CA VAL A 320 -26.81 -15.84 -1.50
C VAL A 320 -26.04 -14.61 -1.01
N TYR A 321 -26.37 -13.43 -1.54
CA TYR A 321 -26.00 -12.16 -0.90
C TYR A 321 -26.81 -12.04 0.39
N THR A 322 -26.26 -12.54 1.50
CA THR A 322 -26.73 -12.14 2.82
C THR A 322 -25.54 -11.76 3.70
N ASP A 323 -25.73 -10.70 4.47
CA ASP A 323 -24.81 -10.15 5.49
C ASP A 323 -24.38 -11.15 6.59
N LYS A 324 -24.80 -12.42 6.50
CA LYS A 324 -24.60 -13.47 7.52
C LYS A 324 -23.19 -14.08 7.56
N ILE A 325 -22.32 -13.88 6.55
CA ILE A 325 -20.97 -14.51 6.54
C ILE A 325 -19.89 -13.69 7.26
N LYS A 326 -20.13 -12.42 7.62
CA LYS A 326 -19.29 -11.74 8.64
C LYS A 326 -19.31 -12.49 9.96
N LYS A 327 -20.38 -13.24 10.24
CA LYS A 327 -20.50 -14.12 11.41
C LYS A 327 -19.78 -15.46 11.18
N TRP A 328 -19.79 -16.00 9.96
CA TRP A 328 -19.49 -17.42 9.72
C TRP A 328 -18.00 -17.78 9.73
N VAL A 329 -17.12 -17.06 9.01
CA VAL A 329 -15.66 -17.31 9.06
C VAL A 329 -15.09 -17.01 10.46
N ILE A 330 -15.74 -16.11 11.23
CA ILE A 330 -15.43 -15.85 12.64
C ILE A 330 -15.92 -16.99 13.56
N THR A 331 -16.98 -17.72 13.20
CA THR A 331 -17.54 -18.79 14.03
C THR A 331 -16.94 -20.17 13.73
N THR A 332 -16.55 -20.48 12.50
CA THR A 332 -16.04 -21.82 12.13
C THR A 332 -14.57 -22.01 12.51
N VAL A 333 -13.76 -20.94 12.53
CA VAL A 333 -12.41 -20.90 13.15
C VAL A 333 -12.50 -20.77 14.70
N GLY A 334 -13.73 -20.85 15.23
CA GLY A 334 -14.06 -20.70 16.64
C GLY A 334 -14.05 -19.23 17.08
N ARG A 335 -14.90 -18.92 18.07
CA ARG A 335 -14.70 -17.79 19.01
C ARG A 335 -13.41 -18.03 19.84
N SER A 336 -12.29 -18.16 19.15
CA SER A 336 -11.01 -18.55 19.73
C SER A 336 -10.28 -17.31 20.25
N LYS A 337 -9.67 -17.44 21.42
CA LYS A 337 -8.68 -16.48 21.96
C LYS A 337 -7.63 -16.08 20.90
N LEU A 338 -7.32 -16.95 19.92
CA LEU A 338 -6.31 -16.69 18.88
C LEU A 338 -6.58 -15.46 18.01
N ILE A 339 -7.81 -15.27 17.50
CA ILE A 339 -8.13 -14.11 16.63
C ILE A 339 -8.00 -12.79 17.40
N ASN A 340 -8.38 -12.79 18.68
CA ASN A 340 -8.17 -11.64 19.56
C ASN A 340 -6.70 -11.46 19.96
N GLN A 341 -5.93 -12.54 20.11
CA GLN A 341 -4.48 -12.49 20.30
C GLN A 341 -3.76 -11.86 19.10
N TYR A 342 -4.08 -12.24 17.86
CA TYR A 342 -3.46 -11.66 16.65
C TYR A 342 -3.79 -10.17 16.47
N ARG A 343 -5.01 -9.74 16.83
CA ARG A 343 -5.36 -8.30 16.89
C ARG A 343 -4.55 -7.51 17.94
N ASN A 344 -4.08 -8.17 19.00
CA ASN A 344 -3.30 -7.54 20.06
C ASN A 344 -1.79 -7.48 19.75
N GLN A 345 -1.32 -8.13 18.68
CA GLN A 345 0.10 -8.20 18.29
C GLN A 345 0.56 -7.06 17.38
N PHE A 346 -0.34 -6.36 16.71
CA PHE A 346 0.01 -5.13 15.99
C PHE A 346 0.59 -4.15 17.00
N LYS A 347 1.79 -3.58 16.72
CA LYS A 347 2.32 -2.43 17.50
C LYS A 347 1.14 -1.52 17.75
N LYS A 348 0.83 -1.26 19.02
CA LYS A 348 -0.36 -0.52 19.43
C LYS A 348 -0.49 0.65 18.48
N SER A 349 -1.61 0.70 17.75
CA SER A 349 -2.03 1.87 17.01
C SER A 349 -1.63 3.10 17.83
N ARG A 350 -1.08 4.14 17.20
CA ARG A 350 -0.83 5.41 17.90
C ARG A 350 -2.10 5.93 18.60
N PHE A 351 -3.27 5.43 18.18
CA PHE A 351 -4.57 5.61 18.79
C PHE A 351 -4.99 4.33 19.55
N PRO A 352 -4.88 4.28 20.89
CA PRO A 352 -5.34 3.13 21.65
C PRO A 352 -6.84 2.88 21.43
N LYS A 353 -7.27 1.61 21.32
CA LYS A 353 -8.70 1.26 21.38
C LYS A 353 -9.21 1.66 22.76
N SER A 354 -10.08 2.65 22.81
CA SER A 354 -10.59 3.22 24.04
C SER A 354 -11.96 2.64 24.37
N SER A 355 -12.18 2.30 25.64
CA SER A 355 -13.54 2.14 26.18
C SER A 355 -14.27 3.49 26.13
N PRO A 356 -15.62 3.51 26.14
CA PRO A 356 -16.37 4.75 26.23
C PRO A 356 -15.83 5.66 27.34
N ALA A 357 -15.68 6.94 27.03
CA ALA A 357 -15.19 7.92 27.98
C ALA A 357 -16.28 8.19 29.04
N SER A 358 -15.89 8.30 30.31
CA SER A 358 -16.75 8.91 31.33
C SER A 358 -16.85 10.41 31.11
N GLU A 359 -17.78 11.08 31.80
CA GLU A 359 -17.96 12.54 31.68
C GLU A 359 -16.70 13.35 32.02
N ASP A 360 -15.91 12.87 32.99
CA ASP A 360 -14.68 13.53 33.46
C ASP A 360 -13.44 13.25 32.60
N THR A 361 -13.53 12.28 31.68
CA THR A 361 -12.41 11.93 30.81
C THR A 361 -12.21 13.05 29.78
N VAL A 362 -10.97 13.52 29.60
CA VAL A 362 -10.62 14.46 28.54
C VAL A 362 -10.35 13.70 27.25
N VAL A 363 -11.04 14.07 26.18
CA VAL A 363 -10.93 13.41 24.87
C VAL A 363 -10.21 14.32 23.89
N LEU A 364 -9.13 13.83 23.30
CA LEU A 364 -8.31 14.53 22.31
C LEU A 364 -8.54 13.88 20.94
N ILE A 365 -8.86 14.70 19.94
CA ILE A 365 -9.18 14.24 18.59
C ILE A 365 -8.15 14.81 17.60
N ASP A 366 -7.35 13.91 17.02
CA ASP A 366 -6.41 14.24 15.95
C ASP A 366 -7.08 14.06 14.59
N VAL A 367 -7.55 15.17 14.00
CA VAL A 367 -8.48 15.11 12.85
C VAL A 367 -7.76 14.73 11.55
N ASP A 368 -6.56 15.26 11.31
CA ASP A 368 -5.88 15.19 10.01
C ASP A 368 -4.34 15.22 10.06
N SER A 369 -3.71 15.14 11.24
CA SER A 369 -2.26 15.26 11.36
C SER A 369 -1.54 14.04 10.74
N LYS A 370 -0.41 14.26 10.04
CA LYS A 370 0.46 13.16 9.54
C LYS A 370 1.62 12.85 10.49
N ILE A 371 2.01 13.84 11.28
CA ILE A 371 2.99 13.75 12.37
C ILE A 371 2.25 13.86 13.71
N PRO A 372 2.87 13.48 14.86
CA PRO A 372 2.27 13.70 16.18
C PRO A 372 1.81 15.15 16.35
N ASN A 373 0.67 15.37 16.99
CA ASN A 373 0.12 16.71 17.14
C ASN A 373 0.64 17.37 18.43
N LEU A 374 1.52 18.37 18.28
CA LEU A 374 2.17 19.03 19.41
C LEU A 374 1.18 19.65 20.39
N ALA A 375 0.12 20.30 19.89
CA ALA A 375 -0.88 20.95 20.74
C ALA A 375 -1.64 19.93 21.59
N LEU A 376 -2.07 18.82 21.00
CA LEU A 376 -2.74 17.74 21.74
C LEU A 376 -1.81 17.09 22.77
N MET A 377 -0.51 16.94 22.48
CA MET A 377 0.47 16.44 23.45
C MET A 377 0.61 17.36 24.66
N LYS A 378 0.58 18.69 24.46
CA LYS A 378 0.64 19.66 25.56
C LYS A 378 -0.65 19.66 26.38
N ILE A 379 -1.82 19.66 25.73
CA ILE A 379 -3.12 19.53 26.41
C ILE A 379 -3.19 18.23 27.23
N SER A 380 -2.71 17.11 26.69
CA SER A 380 -2.64 15.84 27.43
C SER A 380 -1.81 15.96 28.70
N ARG A 381 -0.61 16.53 28.61
CA ARG A 381 0.26 16.71 29.77
C ARG A 381 -0.42 17.57 30.85
N TYR A 382 -1.01 18.68 30.44
CA TYR A 382 -1.69 19.61 31.34
C TYR A 382 -2.79 18.91 32.16
N TYR A 383 -3.70 18.20 31.50
CA TYR A 383 -4.79 17.53 32.22
C TYR A 383 -4.35 16.29 32.99
N LYS A 384 -3.34 15.54 32.52
CA LYS A 384 -2.76 14.43 33.29
C LYS A 384 -2.11 14.92 34.59
N LYS A 385 -1.47 16.10 34.59
CA LYS A 385 -0.92 16.70 35.82
C LYS A 385 -2.01 17.02 36.87
N GLN A 386 -3.25 17.24 36.44
CA GLN A 386 -4.40 17.43 37.33
C GLN A 386 -5.04 16.09 37.77
N GLY A 387 -4.42 14.95 37.48
CA GLY A 387 -4.96 13.62 37.79
C GLY A 387 -6.10 13.18 36.86
N ARG A 388 -6.38 13.90 35.77
CA ARG A 388 -7.45 13.52 34.85
C ARG A 388 -7.02 12.42 33.89
N LYS A 389 -7.99 11.57 33.54
CA LYS A 389 -7.84 10.58 32.46
C LYS A 389 -7.92 11.27 31.10
N VAL A 390 -6.95 11.00 30.23
CA VAL A 390 -6.88 11.55 28.87
C VAL A 390 -6.90 10.41 27.85
N VAL A 391 -7.67 10.57 26.78
CA VAL A 391 -7.77 9.63 25.66
C VAL A 391 -7.51 10.34 24.33
N LEU A 392 -6.61 9.81 23.50
CA LEU A 392 -6.41 10.24 22.12
C LEU A 392 -7.19 9.34 21.16
N THR A 393 -7.92 9.92 20.21
CA THR A 393 -8.65 9.17 19.18
C THR A 393 -8.71 9.89 17.82
N ARG A 394 -9.08 9.14 16.78
CA ARG A 394 -9.59 9.66 15.50
C ARG A 394 -11.08 9.34 15.29
N ASP A 395 -11.63 8.43 16.08
CA ASP A 395 -13.05 8.07 16.09
C ASP A 395 -13.64 8.41 17.46
N SER A 396 -14.59 9.33 17.47
CA SER A 396 -15.14 9.89 18.70
C SER A 396 -16.57 9.44 18.97
N ALA A 397 -17.14 8.55 18.15
CA ALA A 397 -18.55 8.16 18.26
C ALA A 397 -18.89 7.51 19.62
N ILE A 398 -17.94 6.82 20.24
CA ILE A 398 -18.10 6.16 21.54
C ILE A 398 -17.79 7.07 22.75
N HIS A 399 -17.36 8.31 22.49
CA HIS A 399 -16.89 9.25 23.52
C HIS A 399 -17.88 10.39 23.81
N ARG A 400 -19.12 10.29 23.34
CA ARG A 400 -20.16 11.34 23.42
C ARG A 400 -20.50 11.83 24.84
N LYS A 401 -20.18 11.04 25.87
CA LYS A 401 -20.45 11.42 27.27
C LYS A 401 -19.42 12.39 27.85
N SER A 402 -18.24 12.50 27.24
CA SER A 402 -17.21 13.41 27.75
C SER A 402 -17.67 14.86 27.64
N LYS A 403 -17.50 15.62 28.73
CA LYS A 403 -17.80 17.06 28.77
C LYS A 403 -16.60 17.93 28.36
N ARG A 404 -15.45 17.32 28.02
CA ARG A 404 -14.21 18.03 27.68
C ARG A 404 -13.53 17.35 26.50
N VAL A 405 -13.85 17.84 25.30
CA VAL A 405 -13.34 17.31 24.04
C VAL A 405 -12.53 18.39 23.33
N PHE A 406 -11.30 18.08 22.92
CA PHE A 406 -10.45 18.97 22.13
C PHE A 406 -10.16 18.33 20.78
N ALA A 407 -10.36 19.06 19.69
CA ALA A 407 -10.06 18.59 18.34
C ALA A 407 -9.05 19.51 17.66
N SER A 408 -7.96 18.93 17.16
CA SER A 408 -6.96 19.68 16.40
C SER A 408 -7.06 19.36 14.90
N CYS A 409 -7.23 20.42 14.11
CA CYS A 409 -7.30 20.38 12.65
C CYS A 409 -6.20 21.26 12.05
N VAL A 410 -5.29 20.66 11.30
CA VAL A 410 -4.16 21.38 10.70
C VAL A 410 -4.51 21.92 9.33
N PHE A 411 -5.25 21.15 8.52
CA PHE A 411 -5.54 21.46 7.13
C PHE A 411 -6.98 21.89 6.91
N ARG A 412 -7.20 22.72 5.89
CA ARG A 412 -8.52 23.18 5.48
C ARG A 412 -8.89 22.59 4.11
N ASN A 413 -9.37 21.35 4.11
CA ASN A 413 -9.86 20.69 2.89
C ASN A 413 -11.24 20.06 3.13
N HIS A 414 -11.94 19.70 2.05
CA HIS A 414 -13.30 19.14 2.10
C HIS A 414 -13.43 17.92 3.04
N THR A 415 -12.43 17.03 3.04
CA THR A 415 -12.43 15.84 3.92
C THR A 415 -12.33 16.25 5.40
N THR A 416 -11.46 17.20 5.72
CA THR A 416 -11.33 17.73 7.08
C THR A 416 -12.61 18.45 7.52
N GLN A 417 -13.22 19.27 6.65
CA GLN A 417 -14.47 19.97 6.94
C GLN A 417 -15.64 19.00 7.20
N SER A 418 -15.77 17.94 6.41
CA SER A 418 -16.78 16.90 6.64
C SER A 418 -16.61 16.22 8.01
N LYS A 419 -15.37 15.94 8.43
CA LYS A 419 -15.07 15.41 9.78
C LYS A 419 -15.45 16.42 10.87
N ILE A 420 -15.12 17.70 10.71
CA ILE A 420 -15.46 18.76 11.66
C ILE A 420 -16.98 18.83 11.86
N SER A 421 -17.75 18.87 10.76
CA SER A 421 -19.22 18.90 10.81
C SER A 421 -19.81 17.66 11.50
N LYS A 422 -19.21 16.49 11.31
CA LYS A 422 -19.58 15.28 12.05
C LYS A 422 -19.26 15.43 13.55
N LEU A 423 -18.09 15.95 13.90
CA LEU A 423 -17.68 16.12 15.30
C LEU A 423 -18.55 17.14 16.06
N LYS A 424 -18.90 18.26 15.42
CA LYS A 424 -19.84 19.25 15.98
C LYS A 424 -21.19 18.62 16.34
N ARG A 425 -21.76 17.83 15.43
CA ARG A 425 -23.02 17.09 15.67
C ARG A 425 -22.92 16.02 16.76
N LEU A 426 -21.73 15.50 17.04
CA LEU A 426 -21.54 14.40 17.99
C LEU A 426 -21.33 14.88 19.43
N HIS A 427 -20.68 16.03 19.63
CA HIS A 427 -20.26 16.51 20.94
C HIS A 427 -20.88 17.85 21.34
N ASN A 428 -21.60 18.51 20.42
CA ASN A 428 -22.28 19.79 20.61
C ASN A 428 -21.35 20.86 21.23
N GLU A 429 -21.73 21.48 22.34
CA GLU A 429 -20.95 22.50 23.07
C GLU A 429 -19.73 21.94 23.83
N ASN A 430 -19.61 20.62 23.99
CA ASN A 430 -18.53 20.00 24.75
C ASN A 430 -17.21 19.87 23.98
N ILE A 431 -17.17 20.29 22.70
CA ILE A 431 -16.00 20.21 21.83
C ILE A 431 -15.40 21.58 21.52
N GLU A 432 -14.11 21.71 21.83
CA GLU A 432 -13.29 22.83 21.46
C GLU A 432 -12.38 22.47 20.27
N PHE A 433 -12.45 23.28 19.21
CA PHE A 433 -11.61 23.13 18.04
C PHE A 433 -10.39 24.06 18.09
N GLY A 434 -9.26 23.61 17.54
CA GLY A 434 -8.08 24.44 17.34
C GLY A 434 -7.24 23.97 16.16
N GLY A 435 -6.19 24.75 15.84
CA GLY A 435 -5.31 24.53 14.70
C GLY A 435 -5.71 25.35 13.48
N SER A 436 -4.76 25.53 12.57
CA SER A 436 -4.87 26.45 11.43
C SER A 436 -6.03 26.13 10.47
N GLY A 437 -6.49 24.87 10.43
CA GLY A 437 -7.64 24.48 9.60
C GLY A 437 -8.98 24.97 10.11
N MET A 438 -9.03 25.46 11.36
CA MET A 438 -10.22 25.98 12.05
C MET A 438 -10.11 27.48 12.27
N ASP A 439 -9.04 27.91 12.93
CA ASP A 439 -8.75 29.29 13.25
C ASP A 439 -7.24 29.47 13.26
N ALA A 440 -6.75 30.31 12.34
CA ALA A 440 -5.33 30.55 12.15
C ALA A 440 -4.66 31.27 13.33
N ILE A 441 -5.41 32.09 14.07
CA ILE A 441 -4.88 32.94 15.15
C ILE A 441 -5.13 32.36 16.55
N LYS A 442 -5.97 31.32 16.66
CA LYS A 442 -6.21 30.65 17.93
C LYS A 442 -4.92 30.04 18.50
N LYS A 443 -4.66 30.36 19.77
CA LYS A 443 -3.48 29.92 20.52
C LYS A 443 -3.90 29.08 21.72
N LEU A 444 -2.99 28.21 22.16
CA LEU A 444 -3.11 27.58 23.47
C LEU A 444 -2.88 28.65 24.55
N PRO A 445 -3.53 28.53 25.72
CA PRO A 445 -3.15 29.31 26.90
C PRO A 445 -1.67 29.10 27.25
N ASP A 446 -1.00 30.14 27.75
CA ASP A 446 0.44 30.11 28.02
C ASP A 446 0.85 28.99 28.99
N GLU A 447 0.00 28.69 29.98
CA GLU A 447 0.20 27.58 30.90
C GLU A 447 0.20 26.20 30.23
N ILE A 448 -0.45 26.05 29.07
CA ILE A 448 -0.43 24.82 28.27
C ILE A 448 0.69 24.89 27.24
N GLU A 449 0.86 26.04 26.56
CA GLU A 449 1.88 26.21 25.51
C GLU A 449 3.30 26.02 26.03
N ASN A 450 3.60 26.46 27.26
CA ASN A 450 4.96 26.37 27.80
C ASN A 450 5.27 25.02 28.49
N ILE A 451 4.34 24.06 28.47
CA ILE A 451 4.55 22.73 29.05
C ILE A 451 5.28 21.79 28.08
N MET A 452 6.20 20.98 28.62
CA MET A 452 6.84 19.86 27.92
C MET A 452 5.78 18.87 27.37
N PRO A 453 5.80 18.54 26.07
CA PRO A 453 4.83 17.63 25.46
C PRO A 453 4.72 16.26 26.14
N ASP A 454 3.52 15.68 26.13
CA ASP A 454 3.29 14.30 26.53
C ASP A 454 3.58 13.33 25.36
N TYR A 455 4.83 12.88 25.24
CA TYR A 455 5.24 11.91 24.21
C TYR A 455 4.57 10.54 24.38
N SER A 456 4.06 10.21 25.58
CA SER A 456 3.33 8.95 25.79
C SER A 456 1.97 8.93 25.08
N LEU A 457 1.45 10.11 24.68
CA LEU A 457 0.18 10.24 23.97
C LEU A 457 0.21 9.57 22.59
N TYR A 458 1.37 9.55 21.94
CA TYR A 458 1.60 8.91 20.64
C TYR A 458 2.62 7.76 20.81
N PRO A 459 2.17 6.53 21.11
CA PRO A 459 3.05 5.38 21.27
C PRO A 459 4.02 5.19 20.10
N GLY A 460 5.30 4.98 20.41
CA GLY A 460 6.35 4.73 19.42
C GLY A 460 6.99 6.00 18.81
N VAL A 461 6.70 7.18 19.35
CA VAL A 461 7.47 8.40 19.07
C VAL A 461 8.72 8.41 19.95
N ASP A 462 9.89 8.34 19.32
CA ASP A 462 11.22 8.32 19.95
C ASP A 462 12.03 9.60 19.66
N PHE A 463 11.36 10.65 19.21
CA PHE A 463 11.96 11.94 18.91
C PHE A 463 11.21 13.08 19.62
N ALA A 464 11.97 14.10 20.01
CA ALA A 464 11.46 15.34 20.54
C ALA A 464 10.85 16.17 19.41
N MET A 465 9.85 17.00 19.69
CA MET A 465 9.22 17.85 18.70
C MET A 465 8.83 19.19 19.31
N GLY A 466 9.18 20.28 18.62
CA GLY A 466 8.93 21.62 19.14
C GLY A 466 9.41 22.73 18.23
N PHE A 467 9.33 23.94 18.77
CA PHE A 467 9.82 25.18 18.15
C PHE A 467 10.92 25.75 19.04
N LEU A 468 12.09 26.03 18.47
CA LEU A 468 13.11 26.86 19.15
C LEU A 468 12.86 28.35 18.87
N THR A 469 12.29 28.64 17.70
CA THR A 469 11.91 29.95 17.20
C THR A 469 10.52 29.87 16.57
N ARG A 470 9.78 30.98 16.60
CA ARG A 470 8.47 31.16 15.96
C ARG A 470 8.45 32.47 15.19
N GLY A 471 7.52 32.58 14.24
CA GLY A 471 7.44 33.72 13.33
C GLY A 471 8.39 33.59 12.15
N CYS A 472 8.39 34.59 11.29
CA CYS A 472 9.28 34.70 10.13
C CYS A 472 9.49 36.18 9.78
N SER A 473 10.69 36.54 9.36
CA SER A 473 11.01 37.90 8.89
C SER A 473 10.52 38.20 7.47
N HIS A 474 10.05 37.19 6.73
CA HIS A 474 9.55 37.37 5.37
C HIS A 474 8.04 37.61 5.36
N GLY A 475 7.62 38.65 4.64
CA GLY A 475 6.21 38.92 4.32
C GLY A 475 5.75 38.21 3.05
N CYS A 476 6.02 36.90 2.92
CA CYS A 476 5.56 36.14 1.76
C CYS A 476 4.03 36.17 1.69
N SER A 477 3.47 36.65 0.59
CA SER A 477 2.03 36.86 0.40
C SER A 477 1.19 35.58 0.54
N PHE A 478 1.74 34.43 0.16
CA PHE A 478 1.09 33.12 0.31
C PHE A 478 1.14 32.54 1.74
N CYS A 479 1.95 33.12 2.64
CA CYS A 479 2.33 32.47 3.88
C CYS A 479 1.45 32.91 5.06
N LEU A 480 0.91 31.94 5.80
CA LEU A 480 0.12 32.20 7.01
C LEU A 480 0.98 32.64 8.21
N VAL A 481 2.29 32.39 8.20
CA VAL A 481 3.17 32.53 9.37
C VAL A 481 3.19 33.96 9.92
N PRO A 482 3.37 35.04 9.13
CA PRO A 482 3.40 36.40 9.66
C PRO A 482 2.11 36.78 10.42
N LYS A 483 0.95 36.40 9.88
CA LYS A 483 -0.36 36.64 10.52
C LYS A 483 -0.54 35.83 11.81
N LYS A 484 -0.10 34.57 11.81
CA LYS A 484 -0.30 33.63 12.92
C LYS A 484 0.69 33.82 14.07
N GLU A 485 1.96 33.98 13.73
CA GLU A 485 3.08 33.91 14.69
C GLU A 485 3.80 35.25 14.88
N GLY A 486 3.62 36.19 13.95
CA GLY A 486 4.25 37.51 13.97
C GLY A 486 5.72 37.48 13.57
N ALA A 487 6.46 38.49 14.05
CA ALA A 487 7.88 38.64 13.81
C ALA A 487 8.68 37.47 14.40
N LEU A 488 9.82 37.16 13.76
CA LEU A 488 10.72 36.10 14.20
C LEU A 488 11.24 36.37 15.61
N LYS A 489 11.05 35.40 16.51
CA LYS A 489 11.49 35.46 17.90
C LYS A 489 11.84 34.10 18.46
N GLN A 490 12.64 34.07 19.53
CA GLN A 490 12.87 32.84 20.29
C GLN A 490 11.57 32.37 20.94
N ALA A 491 11.31 31.07 20.82
CA ALA A 491 10.14 30.41 21.39
C ALA A 491 10.50 29.45 22.52
N SER A 492 11.68 28.81 22.46
CA SER A 492 12.13 27.86 23.48
C SER A 492 13.65 27.65 23.43
N THR A 493 14.13 26.73 24.26
CA THR A 493 15.51 26.20 24.27
C THR A 493 15.49 24.71 23.98
N ILE A 494 16.64 24.13 23.62
CA ILE A 494 16.74 22.68 23.36
C ILE A 494 16.36 21.88 24.62
N ASP A 495 16.83 22.29 25.80
CA ASP A 495 16.53 21.62 27.07
C ASP A 495 15.04 21.64 27.43
N ASN A 496 14.29 22.65 26.97
CA ASN A 496 12.85 22.74 27.22
C ASN A 496 12.01 21.87 26.26
N ILE A 497 12.57 21.42 25.13
CA ILE A 497 11.83 20.61 24.14
C ILE A 497 12.31 19.17 24.06
N VAL A 498 13.57 18.89 24.42
CA VAL A 498 14.18 17.56 24.40
C VAL A 498 14.13 16.93 25.79
N PRO A 499 13.28 15.90 26.01
CA PRO A 499 13.28 15.18 27.29
C PRO A 499 14.60 14.46 27.54
N PRO A 500 14.95 14.20 28.82
CA PRO A 500 16.09 13.34 29.16
C PRO A 500 16.04 12.00 28.41
N GLY A 501 17.18 11.58 27.85
CA GLY A 501 17.33 10.34 27.10
C GLY A 501 16.97 10.42 25.61
N PHE A 502 16.30 11.47 25.14
CA PHE A 502 16.01 11.64 23.73
C PHE A 502 17.27 12.12 22.96
N LYS A 503 17.52 11.51 21.79
CA LYS A 503 18.62 11.87 20.89
C LYS A 503 18.18 12.34 19.51
N LYS A 504 16.87 12.34 19.25
CA LYS A 504 16.26 12.73 17.98
C LYS A 504 15.34 13.91 18.21
N MET A 505 15.29 14.85 17.27
CA MET A 505 14.43 16.03 17.36
C MET A 505 13.89 16.44 15.99
N VAL A 506 12.60 16.75 15.93
CA VAL A 506 11.91 17.36 14.78
C VAL A 506 11.62 18.81 15.13
N LEU A 507 12.25 19.74 14.42
CA LEU A 507 12.01 21.17 14.57
C LEU A 507 10.91 21.65 13.64
N LEU A 508 10.00 22.43 14.20
CA LEU A 508 8.88 23.04 13.50
C LEU A 508 9.10 24.52 13.18
N ASP A 509 10.30 25.04 13.47
CA ASP A 509 10.75 26.42 13.22
C ASP A 509 10.60 26.85 11.76
N ASN A 510 9.89 27.96 11.49
CA ASN A 510 9.63 28.40 10.12
C ASN A 510 10.89 28.86 9.37
N ASN A 511 11.87 29.44 10.08
CA ASN A 511 13.12 29.91 9.48
C ASN A 511 14.23 30.03 10.54
N LEU A 512 14.78 28.90 10.97
CA LEU A 512 15.78 28.88 12.04
C LEU A 512 17.04 29.71 11.69
N LEU A 513 17.55 29.62 10.46
CA LEU A 513 18.78 30.33 10.06
C LEU A 513 18.63 31.86 10.03
N ALA A 514 17.40 32.38 9.92
CA ALA A 514 17.14 33.81 10.00
C ALA A 514 17.23 34.36 11.43
N TYR A 515 17.24 33.49 12.45
CA TYR A 515 17.34 33.91 13.83
C TYR A 515 18.78 34.34 14.16
N PRO A 516 19.02 35.52 14.77
CA PRO A 516 20.38 35.97 15.09
C PRO A 516 21.19 34.98 15.94
N GLY A 517 20.52 34.24 16.84
CA GLY A 517 21.14 33.20 17.67
C GLY A 517 21.25 31.81 17.03
N ALA A 518 21.01 31.68 15.72
CA ALA A 518 20.99 30.37 15.04
C ALA A 518 22.30 29.58 15.22
N ASN A 519 23.45 30.27 15.16
CA ASN A 519 24.75 29.61 15.28
C ASN A 519 24.94 28.95 16.65
N ASP A 520 24.45 29.58 17.72
CA ASP A 520 24.58 29.01 19.07
C ASP A 520 23.64 27.82 19.26
N ILE A 521 22.44 27.88 18.67
CA ILE A 521 21.53 26.73 18.59
C ILE A 521 22.20 25.55 17.84
N LEU A 522 22.83 25.80 16.69
CA LEU A 522 23.54 24.75 15.94
C LEU A 522 24.69 24.14 16.74
N LYS A 523 25.51 24.98 17.41
CA LYS A 523 26.58 24.49 18.31
C LYS A 523 26.02 23.63 19.44
N GLU A 524 24.89 24.02 20.02
CA GLU A 524 24.25 23.26 21.09
C GLU A 524 23.76 21.88 20.59
N MET A 525 23.18 21.80 19.38
CA MET A 525 22.80 20.54 18.75
C MET A 525 23.99 19.59 18.57
N ILE A 526 25.12 20.13 18.09
CA ILE A 526 26.37 19.38 17.93
C ILE A 526 26.86 18.87 19.29
N LYS A 527 26.95 19.77 20.29
CA LYS A 527 27.42 19.44 21.64
C LYS A 527 26.59 18.34 22.30
N LYS A 528 25.27 18.35 22.11
CA LYS A 528 24.36 17.33 22.67
C LYS A 528 24.28 16.05 21.83
N ASN A 529 24.95 16.02 20.67
CA ASN A 529 24.93 14.93 19.70
C ASN A 529 23.49 14.54 19.31
N LEU A 530 22.71 15.52 18.86
CA LEU A 530 21.31 15.34 18.47
C LEU A 530 21.21 15.04 16.96
N GLN A 531 20.35 14.08 16.63
CA GLN A 531 19.84 13.91 15.28
C GLN A 531 18.69 14.88 15.06
N VAL A 532 18.77 15.73 14.03
CA VAL A 532 17.85 16.85 13.84
C VAL A 532 17.15 16.77 12.50
N ASN A 533 15.83 16.92 12.50
CA ASN A 533 15.04 17.11 11.29
C ASN A 533 14.49 18.55 11.26
N PHE A 534 14.91 19.33 10.26
CA PHE A 534 14.39 20.68 10.00
C PHE A 534 13.11 20.59 9.15
N ASN A 535 11.96 20.35 9.79
CA ASN A 535 10.73 19.96 9.09
C ASN A 535 10.13 21.08 8.22
N GLN A 536 10.30 22.35 8.60
CA GLN A 536 9.82 23.50 7.81
C GLN A 536 10.89 24.11 6.88
N THR A 537 11.99 23.37 6.64
CA THR A 537 13.16 23.81 5.85
C THR A 537 14.00 24.93 6.47
N LEU A 538 15.19 25.13 5.92
CA LEU A 538 16.09 26.24 6.19
C LEU A 538 16.08 27.21 5.00
N ASP A 539 16.40 28.47 5.25
CA ASP A 539 16.49 29.48 4.22
C ASP A 539 17.93 29.65 3.72
N ILE A 540 18.17 29.27 2.47
CA ILE A 540 19.50 29.28 1.87
C ILE A 540 20.11 30.68 1.76
N ARG A 541 19.29 31.74 1.77
CA ARG A 541 19.76 33.14 1.73
C ARG A 541 20.60 33.49 2.96
N TYR A 542 20.29 32.89 4.10
CA TYR A 542 21.00 33.12 5.37
C TYR A 542 22.23 32.23 5.53
N LEU A 543 22.51 31.36 4.55
CA LEU A 543 23.70 30.53 4.57
C LEU A 543 24.96 31.38 4.31
N ASN A 544 25.97 31.22 5.16
CA ASN A 544 27.29 31.80 5.05
C ASN A 544 28.34 30.76 5.46
N THR A 545 29.62 31.06 5.28
CA THR A 545 30.70 30.10 5.56
C THR A 545 30.65 29.57 7.00
N GLY A 546 30.43 30.44 7.99
CA GLY A 546 30.44 30.06 9.40
C GLY A 546 29.27 29.15 9.78
N ASN A 547 28.04 29.50 9.37
CA ASN A 547 26.88 28.68 9.71
C ASN A 547 26.73 27.42 8.83
N ALA A 548 27.29 27.42 7.61
CA ALA A 548 27.35 26.23 6.77
C ALA A 548 28.22 25.15 7.40
N GLU A 549 29.38 25.53 7.96
CA GLU A 549 30.25 24.60 8.67
C GLU A 549 29.56 24.00 9.90
N LEU A 550 28.87 24.82 10.69
CA LEU A 550 28.07 24.33 11.82
C LEU A 550 26.95 23.40 11.34
N LEU A 551 26.20 23.79 10.31
CA LEU A 551 25.10 22.99 9.78
C LEU A 551 25.57 21.63 9.26
N MET A 552 26.73 21.54 8.60
CA MET A 552 27.31 20.28 8.12
C MET A 552 27.80 19.37 9.26
N ASN A 553 28.08 19.92 10.44
CA ASN A 553 28.45 19.17 11.64
C ASN A 553 27.24 18.72 12.47
N VAL A 554 26.05 19.30 12.26
CA VAL A 554 24.80 18.78 12.85
C VAL A 554 24.44 17.46 12.17
N ASP A 555 24.00 16.47 12.96
CA ASP A 555 23.47 15.22 12.41
C ASP A 555 22.06 15.42 11.81
N SER A 556 22.00 16.13 10.67
CA SER A 556 20.76 16.49 9.99
C SER A 556 20.18 15.29 9.24
N ARG A 557 18.94 14.90 9.58
CA ARG A 557 18.28 13.69 9.07
C ARG A 557 16.93 13.99 8.41
N ASN A 558 16.49 13.04 7.59
CA ASN A 558 15.10 13.02 7.13
C ASN A 558 14.14 12.70 8.29
N TYR A 559 12.83 12.92 8.09
CA TYR A 559 11.82 12.73 9.15
C TYR A 559 11.81 11.33 9.79
N SER A 560 12.20 10.28 9.06
CA SER A 560 12.31 8.91 9.61
C SER A 560 13.64 8.62 10.32
N PHE A 561 14.52 9.61 10.44
CA PHE A 561 15.87 9.50 11.03
C PHE A 561 16.73 8.39 10.42
N SER A 562 16.48 8.02 9.16
CA SER A 562 17.10 6.86 8.52
C SER A 562 18.24 7.24 7.57
N LYS A 563 18.32 8.50 7.15
CA LYS A 563 19.37 8.99 6.25
C LYS A 563 19.64 10.49 6.46
N PRO A 564 20.86 10.95 6.14
CA PRO A 564 21.17 12.37 6.12
C PRO A 564 20.24 13.13 5.16
N MET A 565 19.79 14.31 5.57
CA MET A 565 18.98 15.18 4.72
C MET A 565 19.04 16.63 5.18
N TYR A 566 19.17 17.54 4.22
CA TYR A 566 19.10 18.99 4.39
C TYR A 566 17.94 19.52 3.58
N TYR A 567 17.09 20.33 4.20
CA TYR A 567 15.88 20.85 3.58
C TYR A 567 16.01 22.35 3.39
N PHE A 568 15.84 22.83 2.16
CA PHE A 568 15.78 24.24 1.79
C PHE A 568 14.49 24.53 1.02
N SER A 569 14.22 25.79 0.69
CA SER A 569 13.07 26.19 -0.12
C SER A 569 13.49 26.93 -1.39
N LEU A 570 12.78 26.69 -2.50
CA LEU A 570 12.93 27.41 -3.78
C LEU A 570 11.55 27.69 -4.38
N ASN A 571 10.91 28.76 -3.91
CA ASN A 571 9.54 29.13 -4.32
C ASN A 571 9.48 30.23 -5.38
N SER A 572 10.62 30.75 -5.84
CA SER A 572 10.69 31.77 -6.89
C SER A 572 11.94 31.58 -7.75
N SER A 573 11.80 31.75 -9.06
CA SER A 573 12.91 31.74 -10.02
C SER A 573 13.97 32.80 -9.72
N ALA A 574 13.59 33.91 -9.07
CA ALA A 574 14.51 34.98 -8.67
C ALA A 574 15.58 34.51 -7.66
N LEU A 575 15.34 33.42 -6.93
CA LEU A 575 16.31 32.86 -5.98
C LEU A 575 17.32 31.90 -6.61
N ILE A 576 17.19 31.55 -7.89
CA ILE A 576 18.11 30.63 -8.58
C ILE A 576 19.58 31.07 -8.48
N PRO A 577 19.95 32.35 -8.73
CA PRO A 577 21.34 32.79 -8.61
C PRO A 577 21.88 32.61 -7.20
N VAL A 578 21.07 32.94 -6.17
CA VAL A 578 21.45 32.77 -4.77
C VAL A 578 21.66 31.31 -4.42
N VAL A 579 20.76 30.41 -4.86
CA VAL A 579 20.93 28.97 -4.66
C VAL A 579 22.21 28.48 -5.33
N GLN A 580 22.48 28.90 -6.57
CA GLN A 580 23.66 28.49 -7.33
C GLN A 580 24.98 28.90 -6.64
N GLU A 581 24.99 30.08 -6.01
CA GLU A 581 26.13 30.57 -5.25
C GLU A 581 26.26 29.82 -3.91
N LYS A 582 25.21 29.85 -3.09
CA LYS A 582 25.24 29.42 -1.68
C LYS A 582 25.32 27.92 -1.50
N ILE A 583 24.78 27.13 -2.44
CA ILE A 583 24.88 25.67 -2.36
C ILE A 583 26.34 25.18 -2.37
N LYS A 584 27.26 25.98 -2.92
CA LYS A 584 28.71 25.68 -2.91
C LYS A 584 29.32 25.71 -1.50
N LEU A 585 28.64 26.28 -0.51
CA LEU A 585 29.08 26.27 0.89
C LEU A 585 28.87 24.90 1.55
N LEU A 586 27.95 24.08 1.02
CA LEU A 586 27.68 22.72 1.50
C LEU A 586 28.64 21.68 0.89
N LYS A 587 29.93 21.98 0.87
CA LYS A 587 30.96 21.11 0.27
C LYS A 587 31.01 19.77 1.01
N GLY A 588 31.10 18.67 0.27
CA GLY A 588 31.15 17.31 0.83
C GLY A 588 29.78 16.68 1.09
N ILE A 589 28.69 17.45 1.13
CA ILE A 589 27.34 16.91 1.20
C ILE A 589 26.93 16.35 -0.17
N LYS A 590 26.35 15.14 -0.18
CA LYS A 590 25.93 14.52 -1.45
C LYS A 590 24.70 15.26 -1.96
N ARG A 591 24.65 15.55 -3.26
CA ARG A 591 23.52 16.31 -3.85
C ARG A 591 22.14 15.67 -3.57
N ARG A 592 22.06 14.34 -3.52
CA ARG A 592 20.84 13.58 -3.16
C ARG A 592 20.38 13.73 -1.70
N GLU A 593 21.22 14.28 -0.83
CA GLU A 593 20.93 14.58 0.58
C GLU A 593 20.45 16.04 0.75
N ILE A 594 20.38 16.81 -0.34
CA ILE A 594 19.86 18.18 -0.35
C ILE A 594 18.50 18.16 -1.04
N THR A 595 17.47 18.58 -0.32
CA THR A 595 16.09 18.67 -0.81
C THR A 595 15.63 20.12 -0.83
N PHE A 596 15.01 20.55 -1.92
CA PHE A 596 14.35 21.85 -2.04
C PHE A 596 12.84 21.68 -2.08
N ILE A 597 12.15 22.21 -1.07
CA ILE A 597 10.70 22.34 -1.11
C ILE A 597 10.34 23.45 -2.10
N CYS A 598 9.47 23.12 -3.04
CA CYS A 598 9.06 23.98 -4.13
C CYS A 598 7.53 24.01 -4.19
N MET A 599 6.96 25.18 -3.93
CA MET A 599 5.54 25.42 -4.14
C MET A 599 5.25 25.71 -5.61
N TYR A 600 4.10 25.26 -6.12
CA TYR A 600 3.54 25.60 -7.44
C TYR A 600 2.07 26.00 -7.31
N GLY A 601 1.51 26.65 -8.33
CA GLY A 601 0.11 27.08 -8.34
C GLY A 601 -0.18 28.36 -7.54
N TYR A 602 0.86 29.14 -7.24
CA TYR A 602 0.74 30.47 -6.64
C TYR A 602 1.75 31.42 -7.29
N ASN A 603 1.26 32.34 -8.13
CA ASN A 603 2.05 33.35 -8.85
C ASN A 603 3.31 32.75 -9.52
N THR A 604 3.18 31.56 -10.10
CA THR A 604 4.19 30.95 -10.97
C THR A 604 3.54 30.59 -12.29
N THR A 605 4.27 30.79 -13.38
CA THR A 605 3.91 30.29 -14.70
C THR A 605 4.57 28.93 -14.97
N LEU A 606 4.21 28.28 -16.06
CA LEU A 606 4.84 27.04 -16.49
C LEU A 606 6.34 27.25 -16.76
N SER A 607 6.72 28.36 -17.40
CA SER A 607 8.13 28.66 -17.66
C SER A 607 8.93 28.84 -16.35
N ASP A 608 8.35 29.44 -15.32
CA ASP A 608 8.94 29.55 -14.00
C ASP A 608 9.15 28.19 -13.32
N ASP A 609 8.12 27.35 -13.36
CA ASP A 609 8.16 26.01 -12.77
C ASP A 609 9.23 25.14 -13.49
N ILE A 610 9.23 25.15 -14.83
CA ILE A 610 10.24 24.49 -15.65
C ILE A 610 11.64 25.02 -15.29
N ARG A 611 11.83 26.34 -15.23
CA ARG A 611 13.12 26.96 -14.92
C ARG A 611 13.66 26.50 -13.57
N ARG A 612 12.82 26.51 -12.52
CA ARG A 612 13.21 26.05 -11.17
C ARG A 612 13.54 24.56 -11.16
N PHE A 613 12.70 23.72 -11.75
CA PHE A 613 12.89 22.27 -11.71
C PHE A 613 14.07 21.82 -12.58
N SER A 614 14.20 22.31 -13.81
CA SER A 614 15.38 22.04 -14.65
C SER A 614 16.67 22.49 -13.97
N PHE A 615 16.66 23.62 -13.25
CA PHE A 615 17.81 24.06 -12.46
C PHE A 615 18.16 23.07 -11.34
N LEU A 616 17.19 22.63 -10.54
CA LEU A 616 17.44 21.63 -9.48
C LEU A 616 17.91 20.29 -10.03
N GLN A 617 17.40 19.87 -11.19
CA GLN A 617 17.85 18.67 -11.90
C GLN A 617 19.32 18.78 -12.32
N ARG A 618 19.72 19.91 -12.91
CA ARG A 618 21.13 20.16 -13.28
C ARG A 618 22.05 20.18 -12.05
N LEU A 619 21.55 20.64 -10.90
CA LEU A 619 22.31 20.58 -9.64
C LEU A 619 22.39 19.17 -9.04
N GLY A 620 21.59 18.22 -9.51
CA GLY A 620 21.51 16.85 -8.98
C GLY A 620 20.86 16.76 -7.59
N VAL A 621 20.13 17.79 -7.18
CA VAL A 621 19.41 17.85 -5.89
C VAL A 621 17.96 17.40 -6.04
N VAL A 622 17.28 17.15 -4.92
CA VAL A 622 15.93 16.57 -4.92
C VAL A 622 14.88 17.68 -4.77
N PRO A 623 13.93 17.86 -5.70
CA PRO A 623 12.77 18.71 -5.44
C PRO A 623 11.77 17.96 -4.55
N PHE A 624 11.13 18.69 -3.64
CA PHE A 624 9.90 18.28 -2.99
C PHE A 624 8.81 19.27 -3.42
N VAL A 625 7.97 18.87 -4.37
CA VAL A 625 6.91 19.73 -4.91
C VAL A 625 5.65 19.66 -4.05
N GLN A 626 5.01 20.80 -3.86
CA GLN A 626 3.74 20.92 -3.16
C GLN A 626 2.84 21.97 -3.83
N GLU A 627 1.56 21.64 -3.98
CA GLU A 627 0.58 22.58 -4.51
C GLU A 627 0.30 23.66 -3.45
N PHE A 628 0.15 24.91 -3.88
CA PHE A 628 -0.40 25.95 -3.04
C PHE A 628 -1.79 25.57 -2.54
N GLN A 629 -2.03 25.76 -1.25
CA GLN A 629 -3.32 25.49 -0.61
C GLN A 629 -3.79 26.79 0.03
N PRO A 630 -4.81 27.45 -0.52
CA PRO A 630 -5.31 28.69 0.05
C PRO A 630 -5.92 28.44 1.44
N VAL A 631 -5.69 29.39 2.34
CA VAL A 631 -6.35 29.51 3.64
C VAL A 631 -7.21 30.79 3.66
N ASP A 632 -8.06 30.98 4.66
CA ASP A 632 -8.90 32.19 4.76
C ASP A 632 -8.05 33.46 4.69
N ASP A 633 -8.49 34.42 3.87
CA ASP A 633 -7.78 35.67 3.54
C ASP A 633 -6.47 35.49 2.75
N SER A 634 -6.22 34.32 2.15
CA SER A 634 -5.10 34.19 1.21
C SER A 634 -5.36 35.02 -0.04
N PRO A 635 -4.36 35.74 -0.55
CA PRO A 635 -4.48 36.39 -1.84
C PRO A 635 -4.82 35.36 -2.92
N VAL A 636 -5.70 35.77 -3.84
CA VAL A 636 -6.01 34.99 -5.03
C VAL A 636 -4.73 34.90 -5.87
N PRO A 637 -4.31 33.71 -6.34
CA PRO A 637 -3.20 33.63 -7.29
C PRO A 637 -3.47 34.50 -8.52
N GLU A 638 -2.53 35.37 -8.88
CA GLU A 638 -2.65 36.40 -9.93
C GLU A 638 -2.14 35.97 -11.31
N ALA A 639 -1.70 34.71 -11.46
CA ALA A 639 -1.16 34.25 -12.74
C ALA A 639 -2.30 34.04 -13.76
N GLU A 640 -2.62 35.09 -14.52
CA GLU A 640 -3.68 35.10 -15.56
C GLU A 640 -3.37 34.18 -16.75
N ASN A 641 -2.11 33.75 -16.93
CA ASN A 641 -1.73 32.75 -17.92
C ASN A 641 -0.64 31.81 -17.37
N TYR A 642 -1.04 30.61 -16.92
CA TYR A 642 -0.08 29.61 -16.47
C TYR A 642 0.72 29.01 -17.64
N PHE A 643 0.10 28.79 -18.80
CA PHE A 643 0.74 28.17 -19.98
C PHE A 643 1.41 29.23 -20.88
N ASP A 644 2.45 29.88 -20.34
CA ASP A 644 3.23 30.93 -21.01
C ASP A 644 4.36 30.41 -21.92
N THR A 645 4.52 29.10 -22.01
CA THR A 645 5.54 28.41 -22.80
C THR A 645 5.03 27.04 -23.26
N GLU A 646 5.70 26.46 -24.26
CA GLU A 646 5.43 25.11 -24.74
C GLU A 646 5.61 24.05 -23.63
N LEU A 647 4.65 23.13 -23.56
CA LEU A 647 4.62 22.07 -22.55
C LEU A 647 5.72 21.01 -22.76
N ASP A 648 6.24 20.90 -23.99
CA ASP A 648 7.31 19.98 -24.39
C ASP A 648 8.55 20.09 -23.49
N ALA A 649 8.90 21.31 -23.04
CA ALA A 649 10.05 21.54 -22.18
C ALA A 649 9.94 20.84 -20.80
N LEU A 650 8.73 20.48 -20.37
CA LEU A 650 8.50 19.69 -19.17
C LEU A 650 8.90 18.22 -19.35
N LEU A 651 8.89 17.70 -20.59
CA LEU A 651 9.20 16.30 -20.90
C LEU A 651 10.68 15.94 -20.66
N ASP A 652 11.55 16.94 -20.69
CA ASP A 652 12.99 16.80 -20.42
C ASP A 652 13.33 16.77 -18.92
N ILE A 653 12.35 17.08 -18.06
CA ILE A 653 12.56 17.11 -16.61
C ILE A 653 12.28 15.73 -16.02
N TYR A 654 13.34 15.06 -15.57
CA TYR A 654 13.25 13.73 -14.99
C TYR A 654 14.16 13.54 -13.78
N TYR A 655 13.55 13.12 -12.67
CA TYR A 655 14.24 12.78 -11.43
C TYR A 655 14.24 11.28 -11.20
N ARG A 656 15.45 10.67 -11.20
CA ARG A 656 15.65 9.23 -10.92
C ARG A 656 15.19 8.83 -9.51
N PHE A 657 15.29 9.77 -8.56
CA PHE A 657 14.84 9.60 -7.17
C PHE A 657 13.67 10.55 -6.92
N ASN A 658 12.69 10.14 -6.11
CA ASN A 658 11.51 10.95 -5.76
C ASN A 658 10.45 11.17 -6.87
N GLY A 659 10.44 10.34 -7.93
CA GLY A 659 9.47 10.46 -9.04
C GLY A 659 8.00 10.57 -8.60
N ARG A 660 7.60 9.85 -7.54
CA ARG A 660 6.22 9.91 -7.02
C ARG A 660 5.77 11.27 -6.51
N ASN A 661 6.67 12.07 -5.93
CA ASN A 661 6.30 13.41 -5.47
C ASN A 661 6.23 14.37 -6.66
N PHE A 662 7.17 14.30 -7.60
CA PHE A 662 7.14 15.11 -8.82
C PHE A 662 5.94 14.80 -9.72
N GLU A 663 5.50 13.54 -9.78
CA GLU A 663 4.26 13.14 -10.45
C GLU A 663 3.01 13.88 -9.96
N ILE A 664 2.99 14.38 -8.72
CA ILE A 664 1.87 15.17 -8.20
C ILE A 664 1.77 16.50 -8.97
N PHE A 665 2.91 17.17 -9.19
CA PHE A 665 3.00 18.37 -10.01
C PHE A 665 2.61 18.08 -11.46
N LEU A 666 3.17 17.04 -12.08
CA LEU A 666 2.84 16.69 -13.46
C LEU A 666 1.32 16.43 -13.65
N LYS A 667 0.68 15.73 -12.70
CA LYS A 667 -0.77 15.52 -12.72
C LYS A 667 -1.56 16.81 -12.52
N TRP A 668 -1.04 17.75 -11.76
CA TRP A 668 -1.66 19.07 -11.59
C TRP A 668 -1.59 19.87 -12.89
N VAL A 669 -0.42 19.93 -13.53
CA VAL A 669 -0.24 20.56 -14.86
C VAL A 669 -1.16 19.92 -15.90
N SER A 670 -1.24 18.58 -15.94
CA SER A 670 -2.11 17.89 -16.88
C SER A 670 -3.59 18.18 -16.66
N ARG A 671 -4.05 18.37 -15.41
CA ARG A 671 -5.44 18.79 -15.12
C ARG A 671 -5.68 20.23 -15.59
N LYS A 672 -4.76 21.14 -15.24
CA LYS A 672 -4.80 22.53 -15.68
C LYS A 672 -4.84 22.65 -17.20
N TYR A 673 -4.10 21.81 -17.92
CA TYR A 673 -4.09 21.81 -19.39
C TYR A 673 -5.44 21.41 -19.96
N VAL A 674 -6.08 20.37 -19.41
CA VAL A 674 -7.44 19.97 -19.81
C VAL A 674 -8.46 21.06 -19.48
N GLU A 675 -8.33 21.70 -18.32
CA GLU A 675 -9.20 22.83 -17.91
C GLU A 675 -9.10 24.02 -18.88
N GLU A 676 -7.89 24.32 -19.37
CA GLU A 676 -7.62 25.46 -20.26
C GLU A 676 -7.96 25.18 -21.74
N PHE A 677 -7.52 24.02 -22.26
CA PHE A 677 -7.58 23.73 -23.70
C PHE A 677 -8.67 22.72 -24.08
N GLY A 678 -9.32 22.09 -23.10
CA GLY A 678 -10.37 21.09 -23.35
C GLY A 678 -9.88 19.75 -23.89
N GLU A 679 -8.56 19.53 -23.98
CA GLU A 679 -7.96 18.30 -24.49
C GLU A 679 -6.81 17.78 -23.63
N LEU A 680 -6.44 16.51 -23.85
CA LEU A 680 -5.35 15.85 -23.13
C LEU A 680 -4.04 15.95 -23.89
N TYR A 681 -3.02 16.51 -23.26
CA TYR A 681 -1.66 16.45 -23.78
C TYR A 681 -1.01 15.09 -23.47
N MET A 682 -1.14 14.16 -24.42
CA MET A 682 -0.73 12.76 -24.26
C MET A 682 0.73 12.53 -23.87
N PRO A 683 1.74 13.29 -24.38
CA PRO A 683 3.12 13.10 -23.96
C PRO A 683 3.34 13.35 -22.44
N LEU A 684 2.63 14.31 -21.84
CA LEU A 684 2.67 14.53 -20.38
C LEU A 684 1.98 13.38 -19.63
N VAL A 685 0.84 12.88 -20.14
CA VAL A 685 0.19 11.69 -19.57
C VAL A 685 1.14 10.50 -19.59
N ASP A 686 1.85 10.29 -20.71
CA ASP A 686 2.88 9.26 -20.82
C ASP A 686 4.02 9.46 -19.82
N LEU A 687 4.46 10.69 -19.58
CA LEU A 687 5.46 11.00 -18.57
C LEU A 687 4.96 10.70 -17.14
N ILE A 688 3.75 11.11 -16.78
CA ILE A 688 3.12 10.85 -15.47
C ILE A 688 3.13 9.35 -15.16
N PHE A 689 2.84 8.55 -16.16
CA PHE A 689 2.70 7.10 -16.06
C PHE A 689 3.94 6.36 -16.56
N LYS A 690 5.09 7.04 -16.72
CA LYS A 690 6.33 6.44 -17.24
C LYS A 690 6.97 5.46 -16.27
N TYR A 691 6.76 5.60 -14.96
CA TYR A 691 7.39 4.75 -13.94
C TYR A 691 6.38 4.17 -12.94
N ASN A 692 5.52 5.00 -12.36
CA ASN A 692 4.53 4.55 -11.38
C ASN A 692 3.15 4.43 -12.00
N PHE A 693 2.34 3.49 -11.51
CA PHE A 693 0.92 3.39 -11.82
C PHE A 693 0.54 3.36 -13.32
N LYS A 694 1.44 3.01 -14.24
CA LYS A 694 1.12 2.84 -15.68
C LYS A 694 -0.16 2.04 -16.00
N PRO A 695 -0.54 1.00 -15.23
CA PRO A 695 -1.80 0.29 -15.39
C PRO A 695 -3.03 1.19 -15.33
N TYR A 696 -2.97 2.25 -14.53
CA TYR A 696 -4.05 3.18 -14.29
C TYR A 696 -4.07 4.37 -15.26
N LYS A 697 -3.18 4.39 -16.27
CA LYS A 697 -3.16 5.42 -17.32
C LYS A 697 -4.54 5.54 -18.00
N HIS A 698 -5.16 4.41 -18.35
CA HIS A 698 -6.51 4.40 -18.96
C HIS A 698 -7.56 5.05 -18.05
N LYS A 699 -7.60 4.71 -16.75
CA LYS A 699 -8.56 5.32 -15.81
C LYS A 699 -8.35 6.82 -15.69
N TYR A 700 -7.10 7.27 -15.68
CA TYR A 700 -6.78 8.69 -15.65
C TYR A 700 -7.29 9.39 -16.92
N ILE A 701 -7.03 8.81 -18.09
CA ILE A 701 -7.54 9.33 -19.37
C ILE A 701 -9.07 9.39 -19.37
N GLU A 702 -9.76 8.31 -18.98
CA GLU A 702 -11.22 8.26 -18.88
C GLU A 702 -11.77 9.36 -17.96
N THR A 703 -11.12 9.55 -16.79
CA THR A 703 -11.52 10.58 -15.81
C THR A 703 -11.35 11.98 -16.38
N MET A 704 -10.21 12.27 -17.02
CA MET A 704 -9.93 13.58 -17.61
C MET A 704 -10.79 13.86 -18.85
N ALA A 705 -11.17 12.82 -19.60
CA ALA A 705 -12.07 12.92 -20.74
C ALA A 705 -13.56 12.99 -20.35
N GLY A 706 -13.88 12.96 -19.04
CA GLY A 706 -15.26 13.01 -18.54
C GLY A 706 -16.10 11.76 -18.85
N THR A 707 -15.47 10.65 -19.30
CA THR A 707 -16.17 9.39 -19.62
C THR A 707 -16.31 8.47 -18.42
N ARG A 708 -15.84 8.92 -17.24
CA ARG A 708 -15.88 8.21 -15.97
C ARG A 708 -16.16 9.21 -14.84
N ASP A 709 -17.17 8.93 -14.01
CA ASP A 709 -17.45 9.71 -12.80
C ASP A 709 -16.29 9.64 -11.79
N LEU A 710 -15.98 10.80 -11.19
CA LEU A 710 -14.88 11.04 -10.24
C LEU A 710 -15.06 10.34 -8.88
#